data_AF-A0A084Y2T7-F1
#
_entry.id   AF-A0A084Y2T7-F1
#
_cell.length_a   1.000
_cell.length_b   1.000
_cell.length_c   1.000
_cell.angle_alpha   90.00
_cell.angle_beta   90.00
_cell.angle_gamma   90.00
#
_symmetry.space_group_name_H-M   'P 1'
#
loop_
_entity.id
_entity.type
_entity.pdbx_description
1 polymer ?
#
loop_
_entity_poly.entity_id
_entity_poly.type
_entity_poly.pdbx_seq_one_letter_code
_entity_poly.pdbx_strand_id
1 'polypeptide(L)'
;MMKSISAFVGHSFTEDDATVVNAVLNYLSRVAELNPSFSWTHAKHPEPISVDEKVLALLEGKNLFIGICTRKERVVSSNALSSCWMSRQKLAVKANALEWKTSDWIIQEIGLAIGRGMDIILLVEEGIRSPGALQGNIEHISLHRDAPERSFDALLAMLATLTPRPTDGAAAAVPPSSSEPEKSTDHPEHDRITPKPEWNRDDFEFAMMHCVATKNDQAKEVIDNAFLASKAGASEKDKTEWLAYKEYICIALGRGGDLSRLEAIATELPDNANVTLHLARSYARYDEHGKAASLYQAAAGQTKSVISKIELLGQAALCFEKAGKKADADRLASQIRTICADAHEGEMELLRAEKGLAEFRKDDDTEIGLMERQLELNPTDNETRFGLAYKYSSIGRANMAAYHYSRIRTSARSAIAWNNFGAALESLKLPVKAVKAYRNSAHFGETLAMSNLAHQFLNAGFVDEAKQVLDEALRVTDHHKNVDKALGVIRDRVDDEENQETSVYEKAKPVSEFFRSFGQARIKPLVIGLQGTWKTPSCDVVVQIDGTSVVARGTYEVTATGLLAAAFMDTRAPDSAPVKYFLEYRGDLYGQTVSGTVSRGPVSTTKSAAASTLLGAETKPTFLMWLGDSGTVIYVMERPTPDGSRFYQLERI
;
A
#
# COMPACT_ATOMS: atom_id res chain seq x y z
N MET A 1 -14.58 -25.41 30.68
CA MET A 1 -13.10 -25.45 30.74
C MET A 1 -12.64 -24.14 31.36
N MET A 2 -11.82 -24.15 32.41
CA MET A 2 -11.24 -22.92 32.96
C MET A 2 -10.35 -22.28 31.89
N LYS A 3 -10.55 -20.99 31.59
CA LYS A 3 -9.75 -20.26 30.59
C LYS A 3 -8.35 -20.09 31.19
N SER A 4 -7.36 -20.83 30.69
CA SER A 4 -5.99 -20.74 31.17
C SER A 4 -5.38 -19.38 30.76
N ILE A 5 -4.77 -18.68 31.70
CA ILE A 5 -4.02 -17.46 31.46
C ILE A 5 -2.59 -17.86 31.07
N SER A 6 -2.14 -17.44 29.89
CA SER A 6 -0.77 -17.60 29.43
C SER A 6 -0.17 -16.24 29.13
N ALA A 7 0.71 -15.80 30.03
CA ALA A 7 1.31 -14.48 30.00
C ALA A 7 2.66 -14.44 29.28
N PHE A 8 2.92 -13.36 28.56
CA PHE A 8 4.26 -12.95 28.15
C PHE A 8 4.70 -11.76 29.01
N VAL A 9 5.89 -11.85 29.61
CA VAL A 9 6.44 -10.80 30.48
C VAL A 9 7.55 -10.07 29.74
N GLY A 10 7.30 -8.81 29.39
CA GLY A 10 8.27 -7.90 28.80
C GLY A 10 9.03 -7.15 29.89
N HIS A 11 10.36 -7.19 29.87
CA HIS A 11 11.19 -6.48 30.86
C HIS A 11 12.58 -6.11 30.32
N SER A 12 13.27 -5.23 31.04
CA SER A 12 14.65 -4.84 30.74
C SER A 12 15.65 -5.96 31.08
N PHE A 13 16.70 -6.11 30.25
CA PHE A 13 17.79 -7.09 30.43
C PHE A 13 19.07 -6.49 31.01
N THR A 14 19.04 -5.22 31.44
CA THR A 14 20.25 -4.57 31.95
C THR A 14 20.48 -4.88 33.42
N GLU A 15 21.75 -4.97 33.81
CA GLU A 15 22.15 -5.31 35.18
C GLU A 15 21.52 -4.40 36.24
N ASP A 16 21.40 -3.09 35.95
CA ASP A 16 20.79 -2.10 36.84
C ASP A 16 19.31 -2.38 37.17
N ASP A 17 18.61 -3.11 36.31
CA ASP A 17 17.20 -3.48 36.47
C ASP A 17 17.03 -4.90 37.03
N ALA A 18 18.11 -5.68 37.13
CA ALA A 18 18.04 -7.10 37.49
C ALA A 18 17.36 -7.31 38.85
N THR A 19 17.66 -6.47 39.84
CA THR A 19 17.07 -6.59 41.20
C THR A 19 15.55 -6.44 41.18
N VAL A 20 15.04 -5.37 40.56
CA VAL A 20 13.60 -5.07 40.52
C VAL A 20 12.85 -6.06 39.62
N VAL A 21 13.43 -6.41 38.47
CA VAL A 21 12.86 -7.39 37.54
C VAL A 21 12.78 -8.77 38.19
N ASN A 22 13.87 -9.25 38.78
CA ASN A 22 13.90 -10.58 39.40
C ASN A 22 12.92 -10.69 40.56
N ALA A 23 12.68 -9.62 41.33
CA ALA A 23 11.66 -9.63 42.36
C ALA A 23 10.26 -9.93 41.80
N VAL A 24 9.89 -9.28 40.68
CA VAL A 24 8.61 -9.51 39.99
C VAL A 24 8.56 -10.90 39.36
N LEU A 25 9.62 -11.35 38.68
CA LEU A 25 9.67 -12.68 38.05
C LEU A 25 9.58 -13.82 39.09
N ASN A 26 10.26 -13.67 40.22
CA ASN A 26 10.17 -14.62 41.33
C ASN A 26 8.76 -14.66 41.91
N TYR A 27 8.09 -13.52 42.02
CA TYR A 27 6.71 -13.47 42.45
C TYR A 27 5.77 -14.17 41.46
N LEU A 28 5.88 -13.90 40.16
CA LEU A 28 5.09 -14.57 39.12
C LEU A 28 5.34 -16.09 39.09
N SER A 29 6.56 -16.54 39.37
CA SER A 29 6.87 -17.97 39.54
C SER A 29 6.05 -18.59 40.66
N ARG A 30 6.02 -17.96 41.84
CA ARG A 30 5.21 -18.42 42.98
C ARG A 30 3.72 -18.41 42.67
N VAL A 31 3.23 -17.41 41.94
CA VAL A 31 1.82 -17.36 41.50
C VAL A 31 1.51 -18.54 40.57
N ALA A 32 2.40 -18.89 39.64
CA ALA A 32 2.22 -20.03 38.74
C ALA A 32 2.28 -21.38 39.49
N GLU A 33 3.13 -21.51 40.50
CA GLU A 33 3.17 -22.70 41.38
C GLU A 33 1.86 -22.90 42.15
N LEU A 34 1.23 -21.80 42.60
CA LEU A 34 -0.02 -21.84 43.38
C LEU A 34 -1.28 -21.89 42.51
N ASN A 35 -1.21 -21.46 41.24
CA ASN A 35 -2.34 -21.42 40.32
C ASN A 35 -2.02 -22.18 39.02
N PRO A 36 -2.47 -23.45 38.90
CA PRO A 36 -2.24 -24.27 37.70
C PRO A 36 -2.85 -23.70 36.40
N SER A 37 -3.77 -22.75 36.50
CA SER A 37 -4.37 -22.08 35.34
C SER A 37 -3.58 -20.87 34.86
N PHE A 38 -2.49 -20.50 35.55
CA PHE A 38 -1.61 -19.39 35.19
C PHE A 38 -0.24 -19.93 34.76
N SER A 39 0.18 -19.55 33.55
CA SER A 39 1.51 -19.84 33.02
C SER A 39 2.12 -18.56 32.48
N TRP A 40 3.44 -18.41 32.54
CA TRP A 40 4.10 -17.23 31.99
C TRP A 40 5.47 -17.57 31.41
N THR A 41 5.92 -16.73 30.47
CA THR A 41 7.23 -16.81 29.83
C THR A 41 7.76 -15.40 29.61
N HIS A 42 9.08 -15.23 29.57
CA HIS A 42 9.74 -13.97 29.23
C HIS A 42 10.84 -14.21 28.20
N ALA A 43 11.33 -13.17 27.52
CA ALA A 43 12.41 -13.30 26.56
C ALA A 43 13.76 -13.65 27.26
N LYS A 44 14.62 -14.41 26.57
CA LYS A 44 16.00 -14.73 26.99
C LYS A 44 17.02 -13.97 26.11
N HIS A 45 18.19 -13.65 26.67
CA HIS A 45 19.27 -12.82 26.10
C HIS A 45 19.46 -12.91 24.57
N PRO A 46 19.89 -11.82 23.88
CA PRO A 46 19.99 -11.79 22.42
C PRO A 46 21.07 -12.74 21.87
N GLU A 47 20.69 -13.60 20.94
CA GLU A 47 21.55 -14.30 19.98
C GLU A 47 21.32 -13.70 18.58
N PRO A 48 22.25 -13.81 17.62
CA PRO A 48 22.25 -13.04 16.37
C PRO A 48 21.24 -13.59 15.34
N ILE A 49 19.95 -13.34 15.56
CA ILE A 49 18.83 -13.52 14.61
C ILE A 49 17.94 -12.26 14.69
N SER A 50 17.18 -11.95 13.63
CA SER A 50 16.31 -10.78 13.59
C SER A 50 15.37 -10.76 14.80
N VAL A 51 15.40 -9.63 15.52
CA VAL A 51 14.85 -9.50 16.88
C VAL A 51 13.31 -9.56 16.88
N ASP A 52 12.67 -9.21 15.76
CA ASP A 52 11.22 -9.10 15.61
C ASP A 52 10.53 -10.47 15.45
N GLU A 53 11.13 -11.42 14.71
CA GLU A 53 10.57 -12.76 14.48
C GLU A 53 10.51 -13.59 15.77
N LYS A 54 11.50 -13.45 16.66
CA LYS A 54 11.58 -14.18 17.93
C LYS A 54 10.48 -13.76 18.91
N VAL A 55 10.19 -12.46 18.97
CA VAL A 55 9.21 -11.89 19.90
C VAL A 55 7.80 -12.18 19.39
N LEU A 56 7.58 -12.08 18.08
CA LEU A 56 6.32 -12.49 17.46
C LEU A 56 5.98 -13.96 17.73
N ALA A 57 6.99 -14.85 17.74
CA ALA A 57 6.84 -16.26 18.09
C ALA A 57 6.62 -16.48 19.60
N LEU A 58 7.26 -15.70 20.47
CA LEU A 58 7.10 -15.83 21.93
C LEU A 58 5.75 -15.29 22.45
N LEU A 59 5.15 -14.32 21.74
CA LEU A 59 3.79 -13.84 22.00
C LEU A 59 2.70 -14.71 21.32
N GLU A 60 3.07 -15.70 20.51
CA GLU A 60 2.11 -16.58 19.84
C GLU A 60 1.42 -17.51 20.85
N GLY A 61 0.09 -17.57 20.82
CA GLY A 61 -0.72 -18.36 21.75
C GLY A 61 -0.81 -17.79 23.18
N LYS A 62 -0.27 -16.61 23.45
CA LYS A 62 -0.39 -15.89 24.73
C LYS A 62 -1.62 -14.98 24.72
N ASN A 63 -2.29 -14.86 25.87
CA ASN A 63 -3.50 -14.04 26.02
C ASN A 63 -3.35 -12.87 27.00
N LEU A 64 -2.23 -12.79 27.73
CA LEU A 64 -1.92 -11.71 28.66
C LEU A 64 -0.50 -11.19 28.41
N PHE A 65 -0.32 -9.87 28.43
CA PHE A 65 0.99 -9.21 28.43
C PHE A 65 1.22 -8.52 29.77
N ILE A 66 2.37 -8.75 30.38
CA ILE A 66 2.81 -8.07 31.61
C ILE A 66 4.07 -7.28 31.30
N GLY A 67 3.98 -5.95 31.29
CA GLY A 67 5.11 -5.06 31.03
C GLY A 67 5.74 -4.56 32.33
N ILE A 68 7.02 -4.81 32.55
CA ILE A 68 7.81 -4.20 33.63
C ILE A 68 8.54 -2.97 33.06
N CYS A 69 7.98 -1.79 33.31
CA CYS A 69 8.48 -0.52 32.80
C CYS A 69 9.43 0.12 33.83
N THR A 70 10.73 -0.07 33.64
CA THR A 70 11.80 0.54 34.45
C THR A 70 12.36 1.81 33.82
N ARG A 71 12.96 2.71 34.62
CA ARG A 71 13.55 3.96 34.12
C ARG A 71 14.77 3.63 33.26
N LYS A 72 14.70 3.95 31.96
CA LYS A 72 15.77 3.61 31.01
C LYS A 72 16.42 4.81 30.35
N GLU A 73 15.61 5.64 29.71
CA GLU A 73 16.11 6.72 28.87
C GLU A 73 15.59 8.07 29.35
N ARG A 74 16.45 9.09 29.28
CA ARG A 74 16.04 10.48 29.45
C ARG A 74 15.57 11.02 28.12
N VAL A 75 14.35 11.54 28.10
CA VAL A 75 13.74 12.16 26.91
C VAL A 75 13.29 13.58 27.22
N VAL A 76 13.20 14.37 26.16
CA VAL A 76 12.74 15.74 26.21
C VAL A 76 11.92 16.02 24.95
N SER A 77 10.87 16.81 25.09
CA SER A 77 10.15 17.34 23.93
C SER A 77 11.08 18.25 23.10
N SER A 78 10.96 18.21 21.78
CA SER A 78 11.76 19.09 20.90
C SER A 78 11.63 20.58 21.26
N ASN A 79 10.50 20.99 21.85
CA ASN A 79 10.22 22.37 22.21
C ASN A 79 10.98 22.82 23.47
N ALA A 80 11.48 21.89 24.29
CA ALA A 80 12.28 22.19 25.47
C ALA A 80 13.80 22.19 25.19
N LEU A 81 14.19 21.94 23.94
CA LEU A 81 15.56 22.10 23.45
C LEU A 81 15.78 23.56 23.02
N SER A 82 16.83 24.19 23.53
CA SER A 82 17.25 25.52 23.12
C SER A 82 18.62 25.49 22.45
N SER A 83 18.88 26.44 21.55
CA SER A 83 20.18 26.55 20.89
C SER A 83 21.24 27.03 21.88
N CYS A 84 22.39 26.37 21.90
CA CYS A 84 23.51 26.80 22.73
C CYS A 84 24.24 27.97 22.05
N TRP A 85 24.26 29.13 22.69
CA TRP A 85 24.83 30.35 22.12
C TRP A 85 26.33 30.25 21.77
N MET A 86 27.07 29.35 22.44
CA MET A 86 28.50 29.11 22.17
C MET A 86 28.78 28.05 21.08
N SER A 87 27.78 27.30 20.63
CA SER A 87 27.96 26.29 19.59
C SER A 87 26.64 25.96 18.90
N ARG A 88 26.56 26.30 17.61
CA ARG A 88 25.41 25.97 16.75
C ARG A 88 25.20 24.46 16.54
N GLN A 89 26.12 23.63 17.00
CA GLN A 89 26.04 22.17 16.94
C GLN A 89 25.60 21.53 18.27
N LYS A 90 25.33 22.33 19.32
CA LYS A 90 24.91 21.83 20.63
C LYS A 90 23.54 22.39 20.99
N LEU A 91 22.65 21.53 21.47
CA LEU A 91 21.37 21.89 22.06
C LEU A 91 21.49 21.83 23.59
N ALA A 92 20.86 22.78 24.27
CA ALA A 92 20.76 22.83 25.71
C ALA A 92 19.34 22.47 26.15
N VAL A 93 19.21 21.87 27.34
CA VAL A 93 17.94 21.49 27.95
C VAL A 93 18.00 21.78 29.44
N LYS A 94 16.92 22.34 30.00
CA LYS A 94 16.81 22.50 31.45
C LYS A 94 16.62 21.14 32.10
N ALA A 95 17.33 20.86 33.19
CA ALA A 95 17.30 19.54 33.83
C ALA A 95 15.89 19.07 34.25
N ASN A 96 15.01 20.01 34.60
CA ASN A 96 13.62 19.73 34.98
C ASN A 96 12.70 19.40 33.78
N ALA A 97 13.14 19.64 32.54
CA ALA A 97 12.40 19.27 31.33
C ALA A 97 12.75 17.86 30.83
N LEU A 98 13.69 17.17 31.49
CA LEU A 98 14.06 15.79 31.18
C LEU A 98 13.12 14.83 31.90
N GLU A 99 12.36 14.06 31.15
CA GLU A 99 11.50 13.00 31.64
C GLU A 99 12.21 11.64 31.53
N TRP A 100 11.83 10.69 32.39
CA TRP A 100 12.21 9.29 32.17
C TRP A 100 11.17 8.60 31.30
N LYS A 101 11.62 7.81 30.33
CA LYS A 101 10.80 6.79 29.67
C LYS A 101 11.36 5.40 29.95
N THR A 102 10.49 4.40 29.84
CA THR A 102 10.91 3.00 29.75
C THR A 102 11.64 2.73 28.43
N SER A 103 12.25 1.56 28.29
CA SER A 103 12.94 1.16 27.07
C SER A 103 11.99 1.18 25.87
N ASP A 104 12.47 1.67 24.72
CA ASP A 104 11.72 1.61 23.46
C ASP A 104 11.28 0.19 23.10
N TRP A 105 12.08 -0.79 23.50
CA TRP A 105 11.78 -2.21 23.38
C TRP A 105 10.45 -2.59 24.07
N ILE A 106 10.28 -2.17 25.32
CA ILE A 106 9.06 -2.43 26.10
C ILE A 106 7.86 -1.69 25.48
N ILE A 107 8.06 -0.48 24.96
CA ILE A 107 7.01 0.27 24.27
C ILE A 107 6.55 -0.46 23.01
N GLN A 108 7.47 -1.05 22.25
CA GLN A 108 7.14 -1.88 21.08
C GLN A 108 6.39 -3.15 21.47
N GLU A 109 6.81 -3.85 22.52
CA GLU A 109 6.13 -5.06 23.02
C GLU A 109 4.71 -4.75 23.53
N ILE A 110 4.51 -3.62 24.21
CA ILE A 110 3.18 -3.13 24.60
C ILE A 110 2.32 -2.91 23.35
N GLY A 111 2.85 -2.20 22.34
CA GLY A 111 2.13 -1.95 21.08
C GLY A 111 1.76 -3.25 20.35
N LEU A 112 2.66 -4.24 20.36
CA LEU A 112 2.42 -5.55 19.78
C LEU A 112 1.34 -6.33 20.53
N ALA A 113 1.35 -6.30 21.86
CA ALA A 113 0.33 -6.93 22.69
C ALA A 113 -1.06 -6.30 22.48
N ILE A 114 -1.14 -4.96 22.40
CA ILE A 114 -2.37 -4.23 22.03
C ILE A 114 -2.86 -4.69 20.66
N GLY A 115 -1.98 -4.71 19.66
CA GLY A 115 -2.31 -5.12 18.29
C GLY A 115 -2.81 -6.55 18.17
N ARG A 116 -2.48 -7.42 19.13
CA ARG A 116 -2.95 -8.82 19.21
C ARG A 116 -4.20 -9.00 20.08
N GLY A 117 -4.75 -7.92 20.64
CA GLY A 117 -5.93 -7.97 21.52
C GLY A 117 -5.69 -8.75 22.81
N MET A 118 -4.45 -8.74 23.32
CA MET A 118 -4.10 -9.35 24.60
C MET A 118 -4.60 -8.49 25.76
N ASP A 119 -4.92 -9.10 26.90
CA ASP A 119 -5.08 -8.36 28.15
C ASP A 119 -3.72 -7.78 28.57
N ILE A 120 -3.71 -6.60 29.20
CA ILE A 120 -2.46 -5.86 29.49
C ILE A 120 -2.41 -5.48 30.96
N ILE A 121 -1.30 -5.83 31.62
CA ILE A 121 -0.94 -5.33 32.95
C ILE A 121 0.41 -4.63 32.84
N LEU A 122 0.48 -3.37 33.24
CA LEU A 122 1.74 -2.61 33.24
C LEU A 122 2.16 -2.30 34.67
N LEU A 123 3.37 -2.73 35.05
CA LEU A 123 4.06 -2.26 36.24
C LEU A 123 4.95 -1.08 35.84
N VAL A 124 4.60 0.13 36.29
CA VAL A 124 5.27 1.36 35.88
C VAL A 124 6.05 1.94 37.04
N GLU A 125 7.37 2.04 36.88
CA GLU A 125 8.24 2.64 37.89
C GLU A 125 7.96 4.14 38.05
N GLU A 126 7.97 4.63 39.28
CA GLU A 126 7.68 6.04 39.59
C GLU A 126 8.58 7.02 38.82
N GLY A 127 7.94 8.08 38.32
CA GLY A 127 8.61 9.14 37.56
C GLY A 127 8.88 8.79 36.09
N ILE A 128 8.39 7.65 35.61
CA ILE A 128 8.32 7.33 34.18
C ILE A 128 7.07 7.98 33.58
N ARG A 129 7.24 8.67 32.44
CA ARG A 129 6.09 9.11 31.64
C ARG A 129 5.31 7.90 31.13
N SER A 130 3.98 7.99 31.08
CA SER A 130 3.12 6.87 30.66
C SER A 130 3.57 6.25 29.32
N PRO A 131 3.81 4.93 29.26
CA PRO A 131 4.17 4.23 28.03
C PRO A 131 3.01 4.24 27.02
N GLY A 132 3.24 4.77 25.82
CA GLY A 132 2.28 4.77 24.72
C GLY A 132 1.24 5.91 24.81
N ALA A 133 1.34 6.89 23.91
CA ALA A 133 0.32 7.93 23.70
C ALA A 133 -0.92 7.39 22.96
N LEU A 134 -1.38 6.19 23.32
CA LEU A 134 -2.52 5.50 22.71
C LEU A 134 -3.75 5.69 23.61
N GLN A 135 -4.84 6.09 22.96
CA GLN A 135 -6.13 6.52 23.51
C GLN A 135 -6.90 5.41 24.27
N GLY A 136 -6.38 4.93 25.40
CA GLY A 136 -7.09 3.97 26.25
C GLY A 136 -6.73 4.11 27.73
N ASN A 137 -7.73 4.06 28.60
CA ASN A 137 -7.57 3.95 30.06
C ASN A 137 -6.97 2.58 30.42
N ILE A 138 -5.67 2.35 30.14
CA ILE A 138 -4.96 1.15 30.61
C ILE A 138 -4.57 1.42 32.06
N GLU A 139 -5.17 0.68 32.99
CA GLU A 139 -4.85 0.74 34.41
C GLU A 139 -3.43 0.22 34.65
N HIS A 140 -2.61 0.98 35.39
CA HIS A 140 -1.21 0.66 35.65
C HIS A 140 -0.97 0.46 37.15
N ILE A 141 -0.04 -0.43 37.48
CA ILE A 141 0.40 -0.70 38.84
C ILE A 141 1.68 0.10 39.10
N SER A 142 1.68 0.94 40.13
CA SER A 142 2.89 1.66 40.55
C SER A 142 3.96 0.69 41.04
N LEU A 143 5.17 0.82 40.51
CA LEU A 143 6.34 0.03 40.86
C LEU A 143 7.39 0.90 41.56
N HIS A 144 7.81 0.52 42.77
CA HIS A 144 8.92 1.18 43.45
C HIS A 144 10.18 0.33 43.32
N ARG A 145 11.25 0.91 42.77
CA ARG A 145 12.51 0.18 42.54
C ARG A 145 13.10 -0.43 43.83
N ASP A 146 13.02 0.30 44.93
CA ASP A 146 13.59 -0.11 46.22
C ASP A 146 12.66 -1.01 47.05
N ALA A 147 11.40 -1.16 46.62
CA ALA A 147 10.37 -1.94 47.32
C ALA A 147 9.33 -2.51 46.33
N PRO A 148 9.74 -3.38 45.39
CA PRO A 148 8.86 -3.92 44.34
C PRO A 148 7.67 -4.71 44.90
N GLU A 149 7.79 -5.29 46.10
CA GLU A 149 6.75 -6.05 46.77
C GLU A 149 5.47 -5.26 47.03
N ARG A 150 5.55 -3.93 47.09
CA ARG A 150 4.38 -3.05 47.21
C ARG A 150 3.41 -3.18 46.02
N SER A 151 3.89 -3.67 44.88
CA SER A 151 3.08 -3.86 43.67
C SER A 151 2.38 -5.22 43.61
N PHE A 152 2.73 -6.16 44.48
CA PHE A 152 2.38 -7.58 44.33
C PHE A 152 0.91 -7.89 44.62
N ASP A 153 0.30 -7.22 45.59
CA ASP A 153 -1.12 -7.39 45.92
C ASP A 153 -2.01 -6.86 44.78
N ALA A 154 -1.66 -5.70 44.21
CA ALA A 154 -2.35 -5.13 43.05
C ALA A 154 -2.19 -6.02 41.80
N LEU A 155 -0.99 -6.54 41.57
CA LEU A 155 -0.72 -7.48 40.48
C LEU A 155 -1.56 -8.76 40.61
N LEU A 156 -1.64 -9.32 41.82
CA LEU A 156 -2.46 -10.51 42.06
C LEU A 156 -3.95 -10.22 41.89
N ALA A 157 -4.43 -9.06 42.33
CA ALA A 157 -5.82 -8.64 42.15
C ALA A 157 -6.19 -8.56 40.65
N MET A 158 -5.33 -7.95 39.82
CA MET A 158 -5.55 -7.88 38.36
C MET A 158 -5.48 -9.26 37.69
N LEU A 159 -4.59 -10.15 38.12
CA LEU A 159 -4.57 -11.53 37.62
C LEU A 159 -5.84 -12.30 38.01
N ALA A 160 -6.40 -12.04 39.20
CA ALA A 160 -7.63 -12.66 39.66
C ALA A 160 -8.86 -12.17 38.89
N THR A 161 -8.91 -10.91 38.43
CA THR A 161 -10.02 -10.39 37.62
C THR A 161 -10.08 -11.01 36.22
N LEU A 162 -8.95 -11.45 35.69
CA LEU A 162 -8.86 -12.12 34.38
C LEU A 162 -9.31 -13.59 34.42
N THR A 163 -9.53 -14.13 35.62
CA THR A 163 -10.04 -15.49 35.80
C THR A 163 -11.57 -15.44 35.99
N PRO A 164 -12.39 -16.04 35.10
CA PRO A 164 -13.84 -15.98 35.25
C PRO A 164 -14.27 -16.72 36.53
N ARG A 165 -14.95 -16.00 37.43
CA ARG A 165 -15.62 -16.62 38.59
C ARG A 165 -16.87 -17.38 38.09
N PRO A 166 -17.17 -18.58 38.64
CA PRO A 166 -18.48 -19.16 38.48
C PRO A 166 -19.50 -18.20 39.11
N THR A 167 -20.49 -17.79 38.33
CA THR A 167 -21.67 -17.06 38.82
C THR A 167 -22.40 -17.91 39.84
N ASP A 168 -22.45 -17.46 41.09
CA ASP A 168 -23.56 -17.74 41.99
C ASP A 168 -24.11 -16.39 42.49
N GLY A 169 -25.40 -16.22 42.29
CA GLY A 169 -26.11 -14.99 42.61
C GLY A 169 -26.32 -14.83 44.12
N ALA A 170 -26.20 -13.60 44.58
CA ALA A 170 -26.99 -13.09 45.69
C ALA A 170 -26.93 -11.56 45.68
N ALA A 171 -28.10 -10.95 45.62
CA ALA A 171 -28.30 -9.54 45.90
C ALA A 171 -27.85 -9.22 47.33
N ALA A 172 -27.08 -8.15 47.53
CA ALA A 172 -27.00 -7.45 48.81
C ALA A 172 -26.68 -5.96 48.59
N ALA A 173 -27.44 -5.15 49.32
CA ALA A 173 -27.56 -3.70 49.25
C ALA A 173 -26.25 -2.92 49.44
N VAL A 174 -26.16 -1.77 48.77
CA VAL A 174 -25.19 -0.70 49.02
C VAL A 174 -25.88 0.41 49.82
N PRO A 175 -25.43 0.77 51.04
CA PRO A 175 -25.79 2.04 51.68
C PRO A 175 -24.84 3.17 51.25
N PRO A 176 -25.25 4.45 51.35
CA PRO A 176 -24.62 5.55 50.64
C PRO A 176 -23.39 6.06 51.39
N SER A 177 -22.30 6.36 50.67
CA SER A 177 -21.16 7.09 51.22
C SER A 177 -20.81 8.29 50.35
N SER A 178 -21.14 9.46 50.91
CA SER A 178 -20.38 10.72 50.96
C SER A 178 -19.67 11.23 49.70
N SER A 179 -20.12 12.42 49.30
CA SER A 179 -19.50 13.39 48.39
C SER A 179 -18.12 13.90 48.82
N GLU A 180 -17.30 14.18 47.79
CA GLU A 180 -16.18 15.14 47.64
C GLU A 180 -14.75 14.82 48.14
N PRO A 181 -13.67 15.37 47.49
CA PRO A 181 -13.65 16.24 46.30
C PRO A 181 -12.77 15.71 45.14
N GLU A 182 -13.07 16.21 43.93
CA GLU A 182 -12.24 16.08 42.73
C GLU A 182 -10.78 16.49 43.01
N LYS A 183 -9.84 15.61 42.65
CA LYS A 183 -8.43 16.00 42.44
C LYS A 183 -8.14 15.94 40.96
N SER A 184 -8.01 17.13 40.38
CA SER A 184 -7.62 17.40 39.00
C SER A 184 -6.34 16.66 38.61
N THR A 185 -6.43 15.86 37.55
CA THR A 185 -5.29 15.34 36.81
C THR A 185 -4.79 16.41 35.86
N ASP A 186 -3.62 17.00 36.16
CA ASP A 186 -2.92 17.91 35.26
C ASP A 186 -2.46 17.15 34.01
N HIS A 187 -3.07 17.46 32.87
CA HIS A 187 -2.70 16.98 31.54
C HIS A 187 -1.58 17.85 30.94
N PRO A 188 -0.67 17.33 30.11
CA PRO A 188 0.32 18.13 29.37
C PRO A 188 -0.30 19.12 28.36
N GLU A 189 -1.60 19.00 28.06
CA GLU A 189 -2.35 20.03 27.32
C GLU A 189 -2.63 21.27 28.18
N HIS A 190 -2.89 21.12 29.48
CA HIS A 190 -3.12 22.25 30.39
C HIS A 190 -1.89 23.17 30.43
N ASP A 191 -0.67 22.63 30.38
CA ASP A 191 0.55 23.44 30.49
C ASP A 191 0.78 24.40 29.30
N ARG A 192 0.20 24.11 28.12
CA ARG A 192 0.36 24.90 26.89
C ARG A 192 -0.73 25.96 26.67
N ILE A 193 -1.85 25.85 27.37
CA ILE A 193 -2.98 26.77 27.28
C ILE A 193 -3.32 27.43 28.62
N THR A 194 -2.48 27.23 29.64
CA THR A 194 -2.57 27.91 30.93
C THR A 194 -1.60 29.09 30.95
N PRO A 195 -2.08 30.35 30.96
CA PRO A 195 -1.23 31.53 30.96
C PRO A 195 -0.24 31.55 32.12
N LYS A 196 1.03 31.89 31.84
CA LYS A 196 2.08 32.02 32.86
C LYS A 196 2.62 33.45 32.91
N PRO A 197 3.02 33.97 34.08
CA PRO A 197 3.54 35.34 34.22
C PRO A 197 4.77 35.66 33.34
N GLU A 198 5.56 34.64 32.99
CA GLU A 198 6.75 34.74 32.14
C GLU A 198 6.48 34.69 30.63
N TRP A 199 5.24 34.47 30.21
CA TRP A 199 4.89 34.36 28.79
C TRP A 199 5.20 35.64 28.02
N ASN A 200 5.86 35.46 26.88
CA ASN A 200 6.03 36.49 25.88
C ASN A 200 4.89 36.41 24.85
N ARG A 201 4.90 37.33 23.88
CA ARG A 201 3.88 37.39 22.83
C ARG A 201 3.76 36.09 22.03
N ASP A 202 4.87 35.45 21.67
CA ASP A 202 4.88 34.23 20.87
C ASP A 202 4.22 33.06 21.62
N ASP A 203 4.42 32.99 22.95
CA ASP A 203 3.75 32.00 23.81
C ASP A 203 2.22 32.16 23.78
N PHE A 204 1.74 33.40 23.90
CA PHE A 204 0.31 33.72 23.80
C PHE A 204 -0.25 33.43 22.41
N GLU A 205 0.46 33.83 21.34
CA GLU A 205 0.06 33.56 19.96
C GLU A 205 -0.06 32.05 19.70
N PHE A 206 0.94 31.27 20.11
CA PHE A 206 0.90 29.81 19.99
C PHE A 206 -0.28 29.19 20.75
N ALA A 207 -0.52 29.62 22.00
CA ALA A 207 -1.62 29.11 22.81
C ALA A 207 -2.99 29.47 22.20
N MET A 208 -3.14 30.68 21.67
CA MET A 208 -4.33 31.12 20.95
C MET A 208 -4.57 30.29 19.68
N MET A 209 -3.54 30.07 18.86
CA MET A 209 -3.62 29.18 17.69
C MET A 209 -4.08 27.77 18.08
N HIS A 210 -3.51 27.20 19.15
CA HIS A 210 -3.87 25.88 19.65
C HIS A 210 -5.36 25.82 20.06
N CYS A 211 -5.84 26.82 20.80
CA CYS A 211 -7.24 26.90 21.21
C CYS A 211 -8.19 26.95 20.01
N VAL A 212 -7.86 27.75 18.99
CA VAL A 212 -8.67 27.83 17.75
C VAL A 212 -8.64 26.52 16.97
N ALA A 213 -7.47 25.86 16.86
CA ALA A 213 -7.33 24.58 16.18
C ALA A 213 -8.17 23.46 16.84
N THR A 214 -8.15 23.42 18.17
CA THR A 214 -8.84 22.42 19.01
C THR A 214 -10.30 22.76 19.31
N LYS A 215 -10.80 23.93 18.87
CA LYS A 215 -12.16 24.42 19.12
C LYS A 215 -12.47 24.60 20.62
N ASN A 216 -11.49 25.02 21.40
CA ASN A 216 -11.67 25.28 22.83
C ASN A 216 -11.95 26.77 23.07
N ASP A 217 -13.22 27.18 22.96
CA ASP A 217 -13.65 28.58 23.10
C ASP A 217 -13.44 29.13 24.53
N GLN A 218 -13.56 28.28 25.54
CA GLN A 218 -13.32 28.68 26.93
C GLN A 218 -11.84 29.02 27.17
N ALA A 219 -10.93 28.16 26.69
CA ALA A 219 -9.50 28.44 26.79
C ALA A 219 -9.10 29.66 25.96
N LYS A 220 -9.74 29.89 24.81
CA LYS A 220 -9.54 31.08 23.98
C LYS A 220 -9.81 32.38 24.75
N GLU A 221 -10.92 32.46 25.49
CA GLU A 221 -11.23 33.65 26.32
C GLU A 221 -10.24 33.83 27.47
N VAL A 222 -9.80 32.74 28.10
CA VAL A 222 -8.78 32.78 29.17
C VAL A 222 -7.46 33.34 28.64
N ILE A 223 -6.99 32.85 27.49
CA ILE A 223 -5.75 33.32 26.85
C ILE A 223 -5.88 34.78 26.44
N ASP A 224 -7.03 35.18 25.88
CA ASP A 224 -7.28 36.56 25.46
C ASP A 224 -7.19 37.53 26.64
N ASN A 225 -7.91 37.24 27.72
CA ASN A 225 -7.89 38.06 28.93
C ASN A 225 -6.50 38.12 29.56
N ALA A 226 -5.77 37.00 29.56
CA ALA A 226 -4.42 36.94 30.10
C ALA A 226 -3.42 37.74 29.27
N PHE A 227 -3.53 37.73 27.93
CA PHE A 227 -2.69 38.58 27.08
C PHE A 227 -2.95 40.06 27.38
N LEU A 228 -4.22 40.48 27.44
CA LEU A 228 -4.62 41.87 27.70
C LEU A 228 -4.18 42.38 29.09
N ALA A 229 -4.08 41.49 30.09
CA ALA A 229 -3.59 41.81 31.43
C ALA A 229 -2.05 41.71 31.56
N SER A 230 -1.36 41.17 30.54
CA SER A 230 0.08 40.95 30.57
C SER A 230 0.87 42.20 30.17
N LYS A 231 2.19 42.15 30.37
CA LYS A 231 3.10 43.17 29.81
C LYS A 231 3.08 43.22 28.27
N ALA A 232 2.73 42.11 27.60
CA ALA A 232 2.69 42.02 26.15
C ALA A 232 1.46 42.73 25.56
N GLY A 233 0.38 42.93 26.34
CA GLY A 233 -0.81 43.67 25.95
C GLY A 233 -0.91 45.08 26.56
N ALA A 234 0.22 45.64 27.00
CA ALA A 234 0.24 46.85 27.82
C ALA A 234 -0.14 48.13 27.06
N SER A 235 0.17 48.24 25.76
CA SER A 235 -0.19 49.41 24.95
C SER A 235 -1.45 49.18 24.12
N GLU A 236 -2.18 50.25 23.78
CA GLU A 236 -3.33 50.16 22.87
C GLU A 236 -2.94 49.58 21.51
N LYS A 237 -1.72 49.89 21.03
CA LYS A 237 -1.19 49.32 19.80
C LYS A 237 -1.04 47.79 19.91
N ASP A 238 -0.51 47.27 21.02
CA ASP A 238 -0.36 45.83 21.21
C ASP A 238 -1.71 45.11 21.26
N LYS A 239 -2.73 45.73 21.87
CA LYS A 239 -4.10 45.20 21.92
C LYS A 239 -4.72 45.15 20.53
N THR A 240 -4.55 46.20 19.73
CA THR A 240 -5.05 46.25 18.35
C THR A 240 -4.35 45.23 17.46
N GLU A 241 -3.03 45.05 17.61
CA GLU A 241 -2.28 44.02 16.89
C GLU A 241 -2.69 42.59 17.30
N TRP A 242 -2.95 42.37 18.58
CA TRP A 242 -3.44 41.09 19.10
C TRP A 242 -4.83 40.76 18.54
N LEU A 243 -5.70 41.76 18.45
CA LEU A 243 -7.00 41.60 17.79
C LEU A 243 -6.84 41.19 16.33
N ALA A 244 -5.93 41.83 15.58
CA ALA A 244 -5.62 41.43 14.20
C ALA A 244 -5.13 39.98 14.11
N TYR A 245 -4.25 39.55 15.02
CA TYR A 245 -3.78 38.17 15.08
C TYR A 245 -4.93 37.17 15.32
N LYS A 246 -5.82 37.47 16.28
CA LYS A 246 -7.01 36.64 16.58
C LYS A 246 -7.94 36.49 15.37
N GLU A 247 -8.23 37.58 14.67
CA GLU A 247 -9.07 37.52 13.47
C GLU A 247 -8.39 36.68 12.38
N TYR A 248 -7.09 36.92 12.14
CA TYR A 248 -6.30 36.17 11.17
C TYR A 248 -6.23 34.67 11.48
N ILE A 249 -5.96 34.27 12.72
CA ILE A 249 -5.79 32.85 13.04
C ILE A 249 -7.13 32.08 12.93
N CYS A 250 -8.25 32.74 13.24
CA CYS A 250 -9.58 32.20 12.98
C CYS A 250 -9.81 32.00 11.49
N ILE A 251 -9.48 32.99 10.67
CA ILE A 251 -9.58 32.92 9.21
C ILE A 251 -8.69 31.78 8.68
N ALA A 252 -7.42 31.75 9.06
CA ALA A 252 -6.41 30.78 8.61
C ALA A 252 -6.79 29.32 8.92
N LEU A 253 -7.49 29.07 10.02
CA LEU A 253 -7.94 27.75 10.42
C LEU A 253 -9.38 27.42 9.97
N GLY A 254 -10.07 28.35 9.29
CA GLY A 254 -11.44 28.15 8.84
C GLY A 254 -12.43 28.04 10.01
N ARG A 255 -12.20 28.81 11.08
CA ARG A 255 -12.99 28.84 12.31
C ARG A 255 -13.76 30.16 12.48
N GLY A 256 -14.03 30.86 11.38
CA GLY A 256 -14.62 32.20 11.38
C GLY A 256 -13.56 33.29 11.28
N GLY A 257 -13.81 34.43 11.94
CA GLY A 257 -12.98 35.64 11.88
C GLY A 257 -13.53 36.69 10.91
N ASP A 258 -13.29 37.95 11.23
CA ASP A 258 -13.84 39.12 10.54
C ASP A 258 -12.77 39.79 9.67
N LEU A 259 -12.84 39.54 8.36
CA LEU A 259 -11.93 40.14 7.38
C LEU A 259 -12.07 41.67 7.33
N SER A 260 -13.30 42.20 7.42
CA SER A 260 -13.53 43.64 7.39
C SER A 260 -12.96 44.34 8.62
N ARG A 261 -13.00 43.68 9.78
CA ARG A 261 -12.29 44.16 10.97
C ARG A 261 -10.77 44.13 10.78
N LEU A 262 -10.22 43.07 10.18
CA LEU A 262 -8.79 43.01 9.89
C LEU A 262 -8.36 44.09 8.88
N GLU A 263 -9.18 44.42 7.89
CA GLU A 263 -8.98 45.54 6.96
C GLU A 263 -8.98 46.89 7.68
N ALA A 264 -9.91 47.10 8.61
CA ALA A 264 -9.98 48.32 9.42
C ALA A 264 -8.72 48.48 10.29
N ILE A 265 -8.27 47.40 10.94
CA ILE A 265 -7.05 47.41 11.76
C ILE A 265 -5.81 47.68 10.89
N ALA A 266 -5.72 47.10 9.70
CA ALA A 266 -4.61 47.38 8.77
C ALA A 266 -4.58 48.84 8.30
N THR A 267 -5.74 49.49 8.23
CA THR A 267 -5.84 50.92 7.90
C THR A 267 -5.40 51.80 9.08
N GLU A 268 -5.68 51.38 10.31
CA GLU A 268 -5.24 52.06 11.55
C GLU A 268 -3.72 51.91 11.78
N LEU A 269 -3.16 50.74 11.42
CA LEU A 269 -1.74 50.38 11.62
C LEU A 269 -1.01 50.09 10.29
N PRO A 270 -0.89 51.05 9.35
CA PRO A 270 -0.35 50.80 8.01
C PRO A 270 1.15 50.45 8.00
N ASP A 271 1.89 50.90 9.01
CA ASP A 271 3.34 50.63 9.16
C ASP A 271 3.63 49.34 9.94
N ASN A 272 2.60 48.57 10.33
CA ASN A 272 2.81 47.30 11.02
C ASN A 272 2.90 46.13 10.01
N ALA A 273 4.10 45.57 9.89
CA ALA A 273 4.40 44.46 8.98
C ALA A 273 3.61 43.18 9.30
N ASN A 274 3.36 42.87 10.58
CA ASN A 274 2.63 41.68 10.99
C ASN A 274 1.14 41.78 10.61
N VAL A 275 0.51 42.94 10.89
CA VAL A 275 -0.88 43.19 10.50
C VAL A 275 -1.04 43.16 8.98
N THR A 276 -0.10 43.78 8.26
CA THR A 276 -0.04 43.73 6.79
C THR A 276 0.05 42.29 6.28
N LEU A 277 0.89 41.47 6.91
CA LEU A 277 1.08 40.06 6.56
C LEU A 277 -0.16 39.21 6.87
N HIS A 278 -0.80 39.44 8.02
CA HIS A 278 -2.06 38.80 8.41
C HIS A 278 -3.17 39.07 7.40
N LEU A 279 -3.30 40.32 6.95
CA LEU A 279 -4.28 40.68 5.92
C LEU A 279 -3.91 40.07 4.56
N ALA A 280 -2.64 40.09 4.16
CA ALA A 280 -2.17 39.47 2.91
C ALA A 280 -2.53 37.97 2.85
N ARG A 281 -2.24 37.23 3.93
CA ARG A 281 -2.56 35.81 4.06
C ARG A 281 -4.08 35.55 4.07
N SER A 282 -4.85 36.43 4.71
CA SER A 282 -6.31 36.34 4.74
C SER A 282 -6.91 36.55 3.36
N TYR A 283 -6.47 37.56 2.61
CA TYR A 283 -6.89 37.74 1.21
C TYR A 283 -6.47 36.57 0.32
N ALA A 284 -5.25 36.04 0.50
CA ALA A 284 -4.80 34.89 -0.27
C ALA A 284 -5.68 33.65 -0.06
N ARG A 285 -6.24 33.47 1.15
CA ARG A 285 -7.17 32.39 1.48
C ARG A 285 -8.54 32.55 0.83
N TYR A 286 -9.02 33.78 0.69
CA TYR A 286 -10.30 34.09 0.03
C TYR A 286 -10.14 34.33 -1.48
N ASP A 287 -9.04 33.87 -2.07
CA ASP A 287 -8.71 34.00 -3.50
C ASP A 287 -8.67 35.45 -4.05
N GLU A 288 -8.56 36.44 -3.15
CA GLU A 288 -8.31 37.85 -3.47
C GLU A 288 -6.83 38.08 -3.79
N HIS A 289 -6.29 37.28 -4.71
CA HIS A 289 -4.85 37.15 -4.96
C HIS A 289 -4.20 38.46 -5.40
N GLY A 290 -4.92 39.33 -6.13
CA GLY A 290 -4.42 40.65 -6.51
C GLY A 290 -4.14 41.55 -5.31
N LYS A 291 -5.05 41.57 -4.32
CA LYS A 291 -4.88 42.34 -3.07
C LYS A 291 -3.79 41.73 -2.20
N ALA A 292 -3.79 40.40 -2.08
CA ALA A 292 -2.78 39.66 -1.33
C ALA A 292 -1.37 39.95 -1.86
N ALA A 293 -1.17 39.90 -3.18
CA ALA A 293 0.13 40.15 -3.81
C ALA A 293 0.68 41.55 -3.48
N SER A 294 -0.17 42.59 -3.58
CA SER A 294 0.21 43.95 -3.23
C SER A 294 0.64 44.10 -1.77
N LEU A 295 -0.07 43.46 -0.84
CA LEU A 295 0.27 43.50 0.59
C LEU A 295 1.53 42.69 0.92
N TYR A 296 1.75 41.53 0.29
CA TYR A 296 3.00 40.79 0.44
C TYR A 296 4.20 41.62 -0.06
N GLN A 297 4.05 42.32 -1.19
CA GLN A 297 5.09 43.21 -1.69
C GLN A 297 5.34 44.41 -0.75
N ALA A 298 4.29 44.96 -0.14
CA ALA A 298 4.42 46.01 0.88
C ALA A 298 5.16 45.50 2.13
N ALA A 299 4.78 44.33 2.64
CA ALA A 299 5.44 43.68 3.77
C ALA A 299 6.93 43.36 3.47
N ALA A 300 7.24 42.96 2.23
CA ALA A 300 8.61 42.73 1.77
C ALA A 300 9.46 44.03 1.76
N GLY A 301 8.84 45.20 1.63
CA GLY A 301 9.49 46.49 1.74
C GLY A 301 9.83 46.92 3.17
N GLN A 302 9.12 46.38 4.16
CA GLN A 302 9.28 46.73 5.58
C GLN A 302 10.29 45.81 6.31
N THR A 303 10.58 44.63 5.77
CA THR A 303 11.53 43.69 6.39
C THR A 303 12.99 44.04 6.07
N LYS A 304 13.86 43.83 7.06
CA LYS A 304 15.33 43.97 6.93
C LYS A 304 16.03 42.67 6.54
N SER A 305 15.37 41.53 6.72
CA SER A 305 15.94 40.20 6.43
C SER A 305 15.85 39.92 4.93
N VAL A 306 16.98 39.59 4.30
CA VAL A 306 17.04 39.19 2.89
C VAL A 306 16.18 37.95 2.65
N ILE A 307 16.31 36.94 3.51
CA ILE A 307 15.55 35.69 3.45
C ILE A 307 14.03 35.98 3.51
N SER A 308 13.59 36.74 4.52
CA SER A 308 12.16 37.07 4.67
C SER A 308 11.65 37.94 3.52
N LYS A 309 12.50 38.81 2.96
CA LYS A 309 12.16 39.60 1.78
C LYS A 309 11.93 38.72 0.57
N ILE A 310 12.81 37.76 0.31
CA ILE A 310 12.68 36.80 -0.79
C ILE A 310 11.42 35.95 -0.62
N GLU A 311 11.16 35.44 0.59
CA GLU A 311 9.97 34.65 0.89
C GLU A 311 8.68 35.43 0.58
N LEU A 312 8.58 36.67 1.08
CA LEU A 312 7.40 37.52 0.86
C LEU A 312 7.23 37.92 -0.60
N LEU A 313 8.32 38.24 -1.31
CA LEU A 313 8.26 38.50 -2.76
C LEU A 313 7.86 37.25 -3.55
N GLY A 314 8.28 36.06 -3.12
CA GLY A 314 7.88 34.79 -3.72
C GLY A 314 6.37 34.53 -3.56
N GLN A 315 5.83 34.77 -2.37
CA GLN A 315 4.37 34.70 -2.12
C GLN A 315 3.61 35.73 -2.95
N ALA A 316 4.14 36.95 -3.09
CA ALA A 316 3.57 37.99 -3.94
C ALA A 316 3.57 37.56 -5.42
N ALA A 317 4.67 37.01 -5.92
CA ALA A 317 4.78 36.53 -7.30
C ALA A 317 3.76 35.44 -7.60
N LEU A 318 3.63 34.44 -6.71
CA LEU A 318 2.63 33.38 -6.84
C LEU A 318 1.19 33.94 -6.83
N CYS A 319 0.90 34.90 -5.95
CA CYS A 319 -0.41 35.55 -5.92
C CYS A 319 -0.68 36.37 -7.19
N PHE A 320 0.31 37.08 -7.74
CA PHE A 320 0.15 37.76 -9.01
C PHE A 320 -0.10 36.79 -10.16
N GLU A 321 0.59 35.66 -10.20
CA GLU A 321 0.37 34.61 -11.20
C GLU A 321 -1.07 34.08 -11.11
N LYS A 322 -1.54 33.75 -9.89
CA LYS A 322 -2.93 33.31 -9.65
C LYS A 322 -3.98 34.36 -10.01
N ALA A 323 -3.65 35.65 -9.89
CA ALA A 323 -4.50 36.76 -10.31
C ALA A 323 -4.47 37.03 -11.82
N GLY A 324 -3.75 36.21 -12.62
CA GLY A 324 -3.59 36.41 -14.06
C GLY A 324 -2.60 37.51 -14.44
N LYS A 325 -1.89 38.11 -13.46
CA LYS A 325 -0.91 39.18 -13.67
C LYS A 325 0.49 38.61 -13.87
N LYS A 326 0.65 37.79 -14.91
CA LYS A 326 1.92 37.07 -15.20
C LYS A 326 3.14 37.99 -15.32
N ALA A 327 2.98 39.16 -15.94
CA ALA A 327 4.08 40.12 -16.09
C ALA A 327 4.61 40.64 -14.74
N ASP A 328 3.72 40.84 -13.75
CA ASP A 328 4.13 41.23 -12.41
C ASP A 328 4.82 40.08 -11.66
N ALA A 329 4.32 38.85 -11.82
CA ALA A 329 4.96 37.66 -11.26
C ALA A 329 6.38 37.45 -11.82
N ASP A 330 6.56 37.54 -13.13
CA ASP A 330 7.87 37.39 -13.79
C ASP A 330 8.85 38.51 -13.41
N ARG A 331 8.34 39.74 -13.22
CA ARG A 331 9.13 40.87 -12.71
C ARG A 331 9.62 40.61 -11.29
N LEU A 332 8.74 40.13 -10.40
CA LEU A 332 9.12 39.78 -9.03
C LEU A 332 10.09 38.59 -8.99
N ALA A 333 9.88 37.55 -9.79
CA ALA A 333 10.82 36.42 -9.91
C ALA A 333 12.22 36.91 -10.32
N SER A 334 12.29 37.81 -11.31
CA SER A 334 13.55 38.42 -11.76
C SER A 334 14.21 39.24 -10.65
N GLN A 335 13.42 40.04 -9.92
CA GLN A 335 13.89 40.80 -8.78
C GLN A 335 14.45 39.90 -7.66
N ILE A 336 13.78 38.79 -7.35
CA ILE A 336 14.24 37.83 -6.35
C ILE A 336 15.61 37.24 -6.75
N ARG A 337 15.78 36.87 -8.03
CA ARG A 337 17.07 36.37 -8.54
C ARG A 337 18.19 37.38 -8.38
N THR A 338 17.94 38.66 -8.68
CA THR A 338 18.90 39.74 -8.45
C THR A 338 19.23 39.90 -6.97
N ILE A 339 18.23 39.94 -6.08
CA ILE A 339 18.45 40.05 -4.63
C ILE A 339 19.31 38.88 -4.12
N CYS A 340 18.99 37.65 -4.54
CA CYS A 340 19.72 36.46 -4.15
C CYS A 340 21.18 36.51 -4.64
N ALA A 341 21.41 36.96 -5.88
CA ALA A 341 22.75 37.08 -6.47
C ALA A 341 23.58 38.16 -5.76
N ASP A 342 23.00 39.33 -5.49
CA ASP A 342 23.70 40.44 -4.84
C ASP A 342 24.04 40.11 -3.38
N ALA A 343 23.08 39.55 -2.64
CA ALA A 343 23.24 39.21 -1.23
C ALA A 343 24.05 37.93 -0.99
N HIS A 344 24.21 37.08 -2.01
CA HIS A 344 24.79 35.73 -1.89
C HIS A 344 24.11 34.88 -0.80
N GLU A 345 22.79 35.07 -0.62
CA GLU A 345 21.97 34.42 0.40
C GLU A 345 20.53 34.24 -0.13
N GLY A 346 19.81 33.24 0.38
CA GLY A 346 18.38 33.04 0.09
C GLY A 346 18.08 32.13 -1.11
N GLU A 347 19.05 31.32 -1.54
CA GLU A 347 18.88 30.37 -2.66
C GLU A 347 17.71 29.41 -2.40
N MET A 348 17.57 28.89 -1.17
CA MET A 348 16.47 27.98 -0.81
C MET A 348 15.09 28.63 -0.98
N GLU A 349 14.95 29.89 -0.57
CA GLU A 349 13.69 30.63 -0.65
C GLU A 349 13.37 31.03 -2.09
N LEU A 350 14.38 31.38 -2.90
CA LEU A 350 14.23 31.56 -4.34
C LEU A 350 13.76 30.26 -5.01
N LEU A 351 14.39 29.12 -4.70
CA LEU A 351 13.98 27.82 -5.23
C LEU A 351 12.53 27.48 -4.85
N ARG A 352 12.10 27.77 -3.61
CA ARG A 352 10.70 27.58 -3.18
C ARG A 352 9.74 28.47 -3.96
N ALA A 353 10.09 29.73 -4.18
CA ALA A 353 9.27 30.67 -4.95
C ALA A 353 9.10 30.23 -6.40
N GLU A 354 10.21 29.89 -7.08
CA GLU A 354 10.18 29.38 -8.45
C GLU A 354 9.43 28.05 -8.56
N LYS A 355 9.59 27.16 -7.56
CA LYS A 355 8.86 25.88 -7.53
C LYS A 355 7.35 26.11 -7.48
N GLY A 356 6.89 27.02 -6.62
CA GLY A 356 5.47 27.36 -6.53
C GLY A 356 4.91 27.94 -7.84
N LEU A 357 5.70 28.74 -8.57
CA LEU A 357 5.32 29.23 -9.90
C LEU A 357 5.28 28.09 -10.93
N ALA A 358 6.27 27.20 -10.94
CA ALA A 358 6.32 26.04 -11.84
C ALA A 358 5.14 25.09 -11.60
N GLU A 359 4.82 24.79 -10.34
CA GLU A 359 3.65 23.99 -9.95
C GLU A 359 2.34 24.61 -10.48
N PHE A 360 2.15 25.92 -10.30
CA PHE A 360 0.95 26.60 -10.78
C PHE A 360 0.86 26.60 -12.32
N ARG A 361 2.00 26.78 -12.99
CA ARG A 361 2.11 26.76 -14.46
C ARG A 361 2.03 25.36 -15.05
N LYS A 362 2.07 24.31 -14.21
CA LYS A 362 2.19 22.90 -14.62
C LYS A 362 3.43 22.63 -15.47
N ASP A 363 4.54 23.29 -15.12
CA ASP A 363 5.84 23.11 -15.76
C ASP A 363 6.64 22.04 -15.00
N ASP A 364 6.38 20.79 -15.35
CA ASP A 364 6.91 19.61 -14.64
C ASP A 364 8.44 19.55 -14.67
N ASP A 365 9.09 19.89 -15.79
CA ASP A 365 10.54 19.80 -15.92
C ASP A 365 11.24 20.87 -15.06
N THR A 366 10.70 22.09 -15.03
CA THR A 366 11.20 23.16 -14.14
C THR A 366 10.98 22.80 -12.67
N GLU A 367 9.79 22.32 -12.30
CA GLU A 367 9.49 21.87 -10.93
C GLU A 367 10.48 20.81 -10.46
N ILE A 368 10.72 19.78 -11.28
CA ILE A 368 11.66 18.70 -11.00
C ILE A 368 13.09 19.23 -10.81
N GLY A 369 13.57 20.10 -11.71
CA GLY A 369 14.92 20.66 -11.62
C GLY A 369 15.13 21.47 -10.34
N LEU A 370 14.12 22.23 -9.92
CA LEU A 370 14.15 23.00 -8.69
C LEU A 370 14.15 22.10 -7.45
N MET A 371 13.34 21.03 -7.44
CA MET A 371 13.30 20.07 -6.33
C MET A 371 14.61 19.26 -6.21
N GLU A 372 15.24 18.87 -7.33
CA GLU A 372 16.57 18.24 -7.32
C GLU A 372 17.60 19.17 -6.66
N ARG A 373 17.61 20.47 -7.02
CA ARG A 373 18.50 21.45 -6.40
C ARG A 373 18.20 21.67 -4.91
N GLN A 374 16.93 21.71 -4.52
CA GLN A 374 16.52 21.79 -3.11
C GLN A 374 17.06 20.60 -2.30
N LEU A 375 17.03 19.39 -2.86
CA LEU A 375 17.55 18.19 -2.22
C LEU A 375 19.08 18.09 -2.24
N GLU A 376 19.73 18.76 -3.18
CA GLU A 376 21.19 18.93 -3.16
C GLU A 376 21.61 19.80 -1.96
N LEU A 377 20.90 20.91 -1.72
CA LEU A 377 21.16 21.83 -0.61
C LEU A 377 20.71 21.26 0.75
N ASN A 378 19.60 20.51 0.79
CA ASN A 378 19.14 19.82 1.98
C ASN A 378 18.77 18.34 1.69
N PRO A 379 19.75 17.42 1.74
CA PRO A 379 19.51 16.01 1.45
C PRO A 379 18.57 15.31 2.43
N THR A 380 18.34 15.89 3.61
CA THR A 380 17.52 15.29 4.69
C THR A 380 16.04 15.63 4.61
N ASP A 381 15.64 16.49 3.67
CA ASP A 381 14.25 16.83 3.42
C ASP A 381 13.50 15.66 2.74
N ASN A 382 12.90 14.82 3.58
CA ASN A 382 12.14 13.66 3.12
C ASN A 382 10.82 14.06 2.46
N GLU A 383 10.24 15.22 2.79
CA GLU A 383 8.99 15.69 2.22
C GLU A 383 9.20 16.10 0.76
N THR A 384 10.19 16.94 0.49
CA THR A 384 10.59 17.28 -0.88
C THR A 384 11.03 16.03 -1.65
N ARG A 385 11.75 15.10 -1.01
CA ARG A 385 12.18 13.85 -1.66
C ARG A 385 10.99 12.95 -2.03
N PHE A 386 9.99 12.84 -1.16
CA PHE A 386 8.75 12.12 -1.46
C PHE A 386 8.00 12.79 -2.62
N GLY A 387 7.83 14.12 -2.56
CA GLY A 387 7.16 14.88 -3.62
C GLY A 387 7.85 14.71 -4.98
N LEU A 388 9.19 14.76 -5.01
CA LEU A 388 9.97 14.58 -6.24
C LEU A 388 9.83 13.16 -6.79
N ALA A 389 9.88 12.14 -5.92
CA ALA A 389 9.68 10.75 -6.32
C ALA A 389 8.27 10.53 -6.90
N TYR A 390 7.25 11.12 -6.27
CA TYR A 390 5.87 11.10 -6.75
C TYR A 390 5.74 11.78 -8.12
N LYS A 391 6.34 12.97 -8.29
CA LYS A 391 6.34 13.70 -9.57
C LYS A 391 6.99 12.88 -10.69
N TYR A 392 8.15 12.25 -10.42
CA TYR A 392 8.75 11.34 -11.39
C TYR A 392 7.84 10.17 -11.76
N SER A 393 7.10 9.63 -10.78
CA SER A 393 6.13 8.57 -11.03
C SER A 393 4.97 9.04 -11.91
N SER A 394 4.44 10.25 -11.68
CA SER A 394 3.29 10.77 -12.45
C SER A 394 3.63 11.06 -13.91
N ILE A 395 4.90 11.32 -14.23
CA ILE A 395 5.38 11.50 -15.61
C ILE A 395 6.01 10.23 -16.22
N GLY A 396 5.81 9.07 -15.60
CA GLY A 396 6.25 7.77 -16.14
C GLY A 396 7.75 7.49 -16.03
N ARG A 397 8.51 8.27 -15.25
CA ARG A 397 9.95 8.05 -15.02
C ARG A 397 10.18 7.15 -13.80
N ALA A 398 9.75 5.89 -13.91
CA ALA A 398 9.77 4.92 -12.81
C ALA A 398 11.16 4.68 -12.20
N ASN A 399 12.22 4.77 -13.01
CA ASN A 399 13.61 4.65 -12.56
C ASN A 399 13.99 5.78 -11.57
N MET A 400 13.63 7.03 -11.90
CA MET A 400 13.88 8.18 -11.04
C MET A 400 12.99 8.18 -9.80
N ALA A 401 11.72 7.78 -9.94
CA ALA A 401 10.83 7.59 -8.80
C ALA A 401 11.40 6.57 -7.80
N ALA A 402 11.80 5.39 -8.28
CA ALA A 402 12.40 4.35 -7.45
C ALA A 402 13.72 4.82 -6.80
N TYR A 403 14.57 5.54 -7.54
CA TYR A 403 15.80 6.13 -7.01
C TYR A 403 15.51 7.04 -5.81
N HIS A 404 14.59 8.00 -5.95
CA HIS A 404 14.28 8.94 -4.87
C HIS A 404 13.55 8.30 -3.68
N TYR A 405 12.57 7.43 -3.92
CA TYR A 405 11.93 6.67 -2.84
C TYR A 405 12.94 5.82 -2.05
N SER A 406 13.91 5.20 -2.73
CA SER A 406 14.95 4.40 -2.07
C SER A 406 15.88 5.21 -1.14
N ARG A 407 15.95 6.53 -1.33
CA ARG A 407 16.78 7.45 -0.54
C ARG A 407 16.05 8.10 0.62
N ILE A 408 14.73 7.97 0.69
CA ILE A 408 13.99 8.26 1.94
C ILE A 408 14.42 7.19 2.95
N ARG A 409 14.83 7.60 4.15
CA ARG A 409 15.24 6.65 5.21
C ARG A 409 14.11 5.67 5.48
N THR A 410 14.41 4.37 5.63
CA THR A 410 13.41 3.32 5.90
C THR A 410 12.46 3.68 7.04
N SER A 411 12.98 4.23 8.15
CA SER A 411 12.21 4.64 9.32
C SER A 411 11.33 5.88 9.10
N ALA A 412 11.55 6.62 8.01
CA ALA A 412 10.82 7.82 7.64
C ALA A 412 9.89 7.60 6.44
N ARG A 413 9.84 6.39 5.86
CA ARG A 413 8.90 6.06 4.79
C ARG A 413 7.53 5.79 5.39
N SER A 414 6.54 6.58 4.99
CA SER A 414 5.13 6.31 5.28
C SER A 414 4.64 5.06 4.54
N ALA A 415 3.45 4.57 4.91
CA ALA A 415 2.78 3.48 4.22
C ALA A 415 2.63 3.80 2.71
N ILE A 416 2.21 5.03 2.40
CA ILE A 416 2.08 5.54 1.02
C ILE A 416 3.41 5.54 0.28
N ALA A 417 4.51 5.98 0.93
CA ALA A 417 5.84 5.98 0.33
C ALA A 417 6.30 4.56 -0.02
N TRP A 418 6.02 3.57 0.84
CA TRP A 418 6.29 2.17 0.56
C TRP A 418 5.45 1.62 -0.59
N ASN A 419 4.16 1.94 -0.65
CA ASN A 419 3.28 1.55 -1.76
C ASN A 419 3.81 2.08 -3.10
N ASN A 420 4.07 3.39 -3.16
CA ASN A 420 4.52 4.03 -4.39
C ASN A 420 5.92 3.56 -4.80
N PHE A 421 6.79 3.25 -3.83
CA PHE A 421 8.06 2.61 -4.13
C PHE A 421 7.88 1.22 -4.73
N GLY A 422 6.95 0.42 -4.18
CA GLY A 422 6.55 -0.88 -4.75
C GLY A 422 6.07 -0.76 -6.19
N ALA A 423 5.19 0.20 -6.48
CA ALA A 423 4.68 0.45 -7.82
C ALA A 423 5.77 0.88 -8.81
N ALA A 424 6.71 1.74 -8.38
CA ALA A 424 7.86 2.12 -9.19
C ALA A 424 8.76 0.90 -9.49
N LEU A 425 9.02 0.04 -8.49
CA LEU A 425 9.82 -1.18 -8.65
C LEU A 425 9.13 -2.23 -9.53
N GLU A 426 7.82 -2.36 -9.43
CA GLU A 426 7.01 -3.22 -10.29
C GLU A 426 7.10 -2.78 -11.76
N SER A 427 6.98 -1.48 -12.00
CA SER A 427 7.12 -0.88 -13.34
C SER A 427 8.50 -1.12 -13.95
N LEU A 428 9.52 -1.27 -13.10
CA LEU A 428 10.90 -1.64 -13.48
C LEU A 428 11.11 -3.16 -13.61
N LYS A 429 10.05 -3.97 -13.49
CA LYS A 429 10.11 -5.44 -13.53
C LYS A 429 11.05 -6.02 -12.47
N LEU A 430 11.01 -5.45 -11.26
CA LEU A 430 11.76 -5.92 -10.08
C LEU A 430 10.81 -6.54 -9.03
N PRO A 431 10.14 -7.68 -9.33
CA PRO A 431 9.02 -8.19 -8.54
C PRO A 431 9.39 -8.51 -7.10
N VAL A 432 10.59 -9.07 -6.85
CA VAL A 432 11.05 -9.38 -5.48
C VAL A 432 11.15 -8.11 -4.62
N LYS A 433 11.63 -7.00 -5.20
CA LYS A 433 11.75 -5.73 -4.48
C LYS A 433 10.38 -5.06 -4.32
N ALA A 434 9.53 -5.13 -5.35
CA ALA A 434 8.16 -4.62 -5.30
C ALA A 434 7.34 -5.30 -4.20
N VAL A 435 7.33 -6.64 -4.16
CA VAL A 435 6.66 -7.43 -3.11
C VAL A 435 7.17 -7.04 -1.71
N LYS A 436 8.49 -6.86 -1.53
CA LYS A 436 9.04 -6.42 -0.25
C LYS A 436 8.54 -5.02 0.15
N ALA A 437 8.45 -4.09 -0.80
CA ALA A 437 7.93 -2.75 -0.55
C ALA A 437 6.42 -2.77 -0.23
N TYR A 438 5.62 -3.54 -0.97
CA TYR A 438 4.20 -3.70 -0.70
C TYR A 438 3.92 -4.36 0.65
N ARG A 439 4.69 -5.38 1.05
CA ARG A 439 4.59 -5.99 2.40
C ARG A 439 4.87 -4.97 3.51
N ASN A 440 5.91 -4.14 3.35
CA ASN A 440 6.18 -3.08 4.32
C ASN A 440 5.04 -2.05 4.38
N SER A 441 4.45 -1.70 3.24
CA SER A 441 3.31 -0.79 3.17
C SER A 441 2.06 -1.38 3.83
N ALA A 442 1.74 -2.64 3.54
CA ALA A 442 0.66 -3.40 4.14
C ALA A 442 0.81 -3.53 5.66
N HIS A 443 2.05 -3.71 6.15
CA HIS A 443 2.34 -3.72 7.59
C HIS A 443 1.95 -2.41 8.29
N PHE A 444 1.96 -1.28 7.58
CA PHE A 444 1.45 0.00 8.09
C PHE A 444 -0.05 0.22 7.83
N GLY A 445 -0.79 -0.81 7.41
CA GLY A 445 -2.23 -0.75 7.18
C GLY A 445 -2.67 -0.17 5.83
N GLU A 446 -1.75 0.03 4.87
CA GLU A 446 -2.13 0.57 3.55
C GLU A 446 -2.80 -0.50 2.68
N THR A 447 -4.12 -0.41 2.59
CA THR A 447 -4.96 -1.38 1.87
C THR A 447 -4.82 -1.32 0.35
N LEU A 448 -4.39 -0.18 -0.23
CA LEU A 448 -4.02 -0.14 -1.65
C LEU A 448 -2.82 -1.05 -1.92
N ALA A 449 -1.81 -1.04 -1.05
CA ALA A 449 -0.65 -1.90 -1.19
C ALA A 449 -0.98 -3.38 -0.99
N MET A 450 -1.94 -3.70 -0.11
CA MET A 450 -2.48 -5.05 0.04
C MET A 450 -3.11 -5.54 -1.27
N SER A 451 -3.89 -4.69 -1.96
CA SER A 451 -4.45 -5.05 -3.27
C SER A 451 -3.36 -5.26 -4.35
N ASN A 452 -2.31 -4.42 -4.36
CA ASN A 452 -1.18 -4.58 -5.28
C ASN A 452 -0.39 -5.87 -4.98
N LEU A 453 -0.19 -6.18 -3.70
CA LEU A 453 0.46 -7.42 -3.26
C LEU A 453 -0.35 -8.66 -3.66
N ALA A 454 -1.68 -8.63 -3.51
CA ALA A 454 -2.56 -9.71 -3.94
C ALA A 454 -2.48 -9.94 -5.45
N HIS A 455 -2.39 -8.88 -6.26
CA HIS A 455 -2.15 -9.02 -7.70
C HIS A 455 -0.80 -9.68 -8.00
N GLN A 456 0.26 -9.36 -7.27
CA GLN A 456 1.56 -10.03 -7.44
C GLN A 456 1.48 -11.52 -7.12
N PHE A 457 0.77 -11.90 -6.05
CA PHE A 457 0.56 -13.30 -5.70
C PHE A 457 -0.29 -14.04 -6.72
N LEU A 458 -1.41 -13.45 -7.14
CA LEU A 458 -2.30 -14.03 -8.16
C LEU A 458 -1.54 -14.28 -9.48
N ASN A 459 -0.76 -13.30 -9.95
CA ASN A 459 0.03 -13.43 -11.17
C ASN A 459 1.09 -14.54 -11.11
N ALA A 460 1.49 -14.95 -9.89
CA ALA A 460 2.43 -16.03 -9.64
C ALA A 460 1.73 -17.36 -9.26
N GLY A 461 0.40 -17.42 -9.27
CA GLY A 461 -0.40 -18.61 -8.94
C GLY A 461 -0.66 -18.82 -7.45
N PHE A 462 -0.26 -17.88 -6.59
CA PHE A 462 -0.46 -17.92 -5.13
C PHE A 462 -1.83 -17.37 -4.76
N VAL A 463 -2.90 -18.09 -5.15
CA VAL A 463 -4.29 -17.63 -4.99
C VAL A 463 -4.68 -17.51 -3.51
N ASP A 464 -4.25 -18.45 -2.67
CA ASP A 464 -4.60 -18.45 -1.25
C ASP A 464 -3.94 -17.29 -0.50
N GLU A 465 -2.67 -17.01 -0.80
CA GLU A 465 -1.96 -15.86 -0.25
C GLU A 465 -2.56 -14.54 -0.73
N ALA A 466 -2.99 -14.48 -2.00
CA ALA A 466 -3.69 -13.31 -2.54
C ALA A 466 -5.00 -13.06 -1.77
N LYS A 467 -5.81 -14.10 -1.54
CA LYS A 467 -7.06 -14.01 -0.76
C LYS A 467 -6.80 -13.61 0.68
N GLN A 468 -5.81 -14.22 1.34
CA GLN A 468 -5.47 -13.92 2.73
C GLN A 468 -5.14 -12.43 2.94
N VAL A 469 -4.36 -11.85 2.02
CA VAL A 469 -4.01 -10.41 2.08
C VAL A 469 -5.24 -9.52 1.87
N LEU A 470 -6.15 -9.90 0.97
CA LEU A 470 -7.37 -9.13 0.73
C LEU A 470 -8.38 -9.26 1.87
N ASP A 471 -8.47 -10.43 2.51
CA ASP A 471 -9.30 -10.64 3.70
C ASP A 471 -8.82 -9.80 4.89
N GLU A 472 -7.51 -9.61 5.02
CA GLU A 472 -6.94 -8.66 5.98
C GLU A 472 -7.33 -7.22 5.63
N ALA A 473 -7.21 -6.84 4.36
CA ALA A 473 -7.58 -5.51 3.90
C ALA A 473 -9.06 -5.18 4.12
N LEU A 474 -9.97 -6.15 3.92
CA LEU A 474 -11.42 -5.99 4.12
C LEU A 474 -11.81 -5.71 5.58
N ARG A 475 -10.96 -6.07 6.55
CA ARG A 475 -11.21 -5.76 7.97
C ARG A 475 -10.99 -4.29 8.33
N VAL A 476 -10.43 -3.51 7.40
CA VAL A 476 -10.25 -2.06 7.56
C VAL A 476 -11.51 -1.34 7.07
N THR A 477 -12.14 -0.55 7.95
CA THR A 477 -13.44 0.12 7.70
C THR A 477 -13.44 1.01 6.46
N ASP A 478 -12.31 1.66 6.15
CA ASP A 478 -12.14 2.53 4.99
C ASP A 478 -11.08 1.98 4.03
N HIS A 479 -11.18 0.68 3.72
CA HIS A 479 -10.25 0.04 2.79
C HIS A 479 -10.40 0.60 1.37
N HIS A 480 -9.30 0.58 0.63
CA HIS A 480 -9.25 1.12 -0.72
C HIS A 480 -10.10 0.26 -1.67
N LYS A 481 -10.92 0.90 -2.53
CA LYS A 481 -11.80 0.26 -3.55
C LYS A 481 -11.14 -0.79 -4.47
N ASN A 482 -9.82 -0.85 -4.52
CA ASN A 482 -9.11 -1.84 -5.32
C ASN A 482 -9.06 -3.21 -4.64
N VAL A 483 -9.32 -3.28 -3.33
CA VAL A 483 -9.45 -4.54 -2.60
C VAL A 483 -10.62 -5.36 -3.17
N ASP A 484 -11.82 -4.75 -3.28
CA ASP A 484 -12.99 -5.41 -3.86
C ASP A 484 -12.76 -5.83 -5.31
N LYS A 485 -12.10 -4.96 -6.10
CA LYS A 485 -11.76 -5.27 -7.49
C LYS A 485 -10.82 -6.47 -7.59
N ALA A 486 -9.80 -6.52 -6.74
CA ALA A 486 -8.84 -7.63 -6.73
C ALA A 486 -9.53 -8.95 -6.37
N LEU A 487 -10.50 -8.95 -5.44
CA LEU A 487 -11.30 -10.13 -5.13
C LEU A 487 -12.13 -10.63 -6.33
N GLY A 488 -12.77 -9.71 -7.05
CA GLY A 488 -13.48 -10.03 -8.29
C GLY A 488 -12.57 -10.66 -9.32
N VAL A 489 -11.38 -10.08 -9.53
CA VAL A 489 -10.37 -10.59 -10.47
C VAL A 489 -9.89 -11.99 -10.07
N ILE A 490 -9.71 -12.28 -8.78
CA ILE A 490 -9.32 -13.63 -8.33
C ILE A 490 -10.40 -14.65 -8.70
N ARG A 491 -11.67 -14.35 -8.42
CA ARG A 491 -12.77 -15.27 -8.76
C ARG A 491 -12.84 -15.52 -10.26
N ASP A 492 -12.86 -14.44 -11.05
CA ASP A 492 -12.96 -14.54 -12.50
C ASP A 492 -11.77 -15.34 -13.08
N ARG A 493 -10.56 -15.19 -12.52
CA ARG A 493 -9.38 -15.94 -12.95
C ARG A 493 -9.47 -17.43 -12.65
N VAL A 494 -9.99 -17.80 -11.48
CA VAL A 494 -10.20 -19.21 -11.09
C VAL A 494 -11.25 -19.84 -12.01
N ASP A 495 -12.39 -19.16 -12.20
CA ASP A 495 -13.46 -19.63 -13.07
C ASP A 495 -12.96 -19.79 -14.52
N ASP A 496 -12.16 -18.85 -15.03
CA ASP A 496 -11.56 -18.92 -16.37
C ASP A 496 -10.64 -20.14 -16.53
N GLU A 497 -9.81 -20.45 -15.53
CA GLU A 497 -8.90 -21.60 -15.57
C GLU A 497 -9.66 -22.94 -15.50
N GLU A 498 -10.70 -23.05 -14.66
CA GLU A 498 -11.58 -24.24 -14.60
C GLU A 498 -12.33 -24.48 -15.92
N ASN A 499 -12.83 -23.40 -16.54
CA ASN A 499 -13.48 -23.46 -17.84
C ASN A 499 -12.49 -23.86 -18.95
N GLN A 500 -11.28 -23.32 -18.91
CA GLN A 500 -10.22 -23.68 -19.84
C GLN A 500 -9.81 -25.15 -19.69
N GLU A 501 -9.63 -25.64 -18.46
CA GLU A 501 -9.32 -27.03 -18.16
C GLU A 501 -10.41 -27.97 -18.70
N THR A 502 -11.68 -27.66 -18.40
CA THR A 502 -12.83 -28.44 -18.87
C THR A 502 -12.84 -28.54 -20.40
N SER A 503 -12.65 -27.41 -21.10
CA SER A 503 -12.57 -27.36 -22.56
C SER A 503 -11.42 -28.20 -23.13
N VAL A 504 -10.24 -28.15 -22.49
CA VAL A 504 -9.08 -28.99 -22.87
C VAL A 504 -9.40 -30.47 -22.71
N TYR A 505 -10.03 -30.87 -21.60
CA TYR A 505 -10.36 -32.27 -21.35
C TYR A 505 -11.48 -32.78 -22.25
N GLU A 506 -12.49 -31.97 -22.55
CA GLU A 506 -13.54 -32.34 -23.50
C GLU A 506 -13.00 -32.62 -24.90
N LYS A 507 -12.01 -31.84 -25.37
CA LYS A 507 -11.32 -32.10 -26.64
C LYS A 507 -10.44 -33.34 -26.59
N ALA A 508 -9.81 -33.63 -25.44
CA ALA A 508 -8.93 -34.78 -25.27
C ALA A 508 -9.67 -36.12 -25.18
N LYS A 509 -10.89 -36.16 -24.61
CA LYS A 509 -11.71 -37.37 -24.45
C LYS A 509 -11.87 -38.21 -25.73
N PRO A 510 -12.40 -37.67 -26.86
CA PRO A 510 -12.61 -38.45 -28.08
C PRO A 510 -11.29 -38.94 -28.70
N VAL A 511 -10.20 -38.18 -28.56
CA VAL A 511 -8.86 -38.61 -29.00
C VAL A 511 -8.40 -39.82 -28.19
N SER A 512 -8.54 -39.76 -26.86
CA SER A 512 -8.20 -40.87 -25.97
C SER A 512 -9.01 -42.13 -26.27
N GLU A 513 -10.32 -41.99 -26.45
CA GLU A 513 -11.23 -43.08 -26.83
C GLU A 513 -10.86 -43.71 -28.17
N PHE A 514 -10.58 -42.89 -29.19
CA PHE A 514 -10.14 -43.37 -30.49
C PHE A 514 -8.85 -44.19 -30.38
N PHE A 515 -7.86 -43.72 -29.63
CA PHE A 515 -6.61 -44.46 -29.45
C PHE A 515 -6.78 -45.78 -28.70
N ARG A 516 -7.73 -45.88 -27.75
CA ARG A 516 -8.07 -47.16 -27.10
C ARG A 516 -8.61 -48.16 -28.13
N SER A 517 -9.59 -47.74 -28.94
CA SER A 517 -10.18 -48.59 -29.99
C SER A 517 -9.16 -48.96 -31.08
N PHE A 518 -8.35 -47.99 -31.50
CA PHE A 518 -7.26 -48.21 -32.46
C PHE A 518 -6.25 -49.24 -31.93
N GLY A 519 -5.81 -49.11 -30.67
CA GLY A 519 -4.91 -50.08 -30.05
C GLY A 519 -5.52 -51.49 -29.98
N GLN A 520 -6.81 -51.59 -29.61
CA GLN A 520 -7.53 -52.86 -29.57
C GLN A 520 -7.65 -53.50 -30.95
N ALA A 521 -7.94 -52.72 -32.00
CA ALA A 521 -8.02 -53.21 -33.38
C ALA A 521 -6.64 -53.64 -33.92
N ARG A 522 -5.57 -52.96 -33.52
CA ARG A 522 -4.21 -53.22 -34.02
C ARG A 522 -3.68 -54.60 -33.63
N ILE A 523 -4.10 -55.14 -32.48
CA ILE A 523 -3.68 -56.46 -32.00
C ILE A 523 -4.57 -57.61 -32.51
N LYS A 524 -5.71 -57.31 -33.14
CA LYS A 524 -6.60 -58.32 -33.72
C LYS A 524 -6.04 -58.82 -35.06
N PRO A 525 -6.18 -60.12 -35.38
CA PRO A 525 -5.88 -60.62 -36.73
C PRO A 525 -6.84 -59.97 -37.75
N LEU A 526 -6.36 -59.79 -38.98
CA LEU A 526 -7.22 -59.36 -40.09
C LEU A 526 -8.10 -60.53 -40.52
N VAL A 527 -9.34 -60.56 -40.04
CA VAL A 527 -10.33 -61.63 -40.35
C VAL A 527 -11.34 -61.17 -41.41
N ILE A 528 -11.48 -59.86 -41.61
CA ILE A 528 -12.50 -59.25 -42.48
C ILE A 528 -11.82 -58.48 -43.61
N GLY A 529 -12.28 -58.69 -44.85
CA GLY A 529 -11.73 -58.02 -46.03
C GLY A 529 -12.09 -56.53 -46.11
N LEU A 530 -11.06 -55.68 -46.06
CA LEU A 530 -11.12 -54.22 -46.20
C LEU A 530 -11.30 -53.75 -47.67
N GLN A 531 -11.03 -54.62 -48.65
CA GLN A 531 -11.14 -54.30 -50.07
C GLN A 531 -12.60 -54.13 -50.50
N GLY A 532 -12.87 -53.09 -51.29
CA GLY A 532 -14.21 -52.77 -51.77
C GLY A 532 -14.47 -51.27 -51.84
N THR A 533 -15.73 -50.90 -52.08
CA THR A 533 -16.15 -49.51 -52.12
C THR A 533 -16.68 -49.09 -50.74
N TRP A 534 -16.22 -47.94 -50.26
CA TRP A 534 -16.58 -47.39 -48.97
C TRP A 534 -17.05 -45.96 -49.14
N LYS A 535 -18.16 -45.61 -48.51
CA LYS A 535 -18.71 -44.26 -48.50
C LYS A 535 -18.02 -43.41 -47.46
N THR A 536 -17.39 -42.32 -47.86
CA THR A 536 -16.85 -41.27 -46.95
C THR A 536 -17.85 -40.11 -46.83
N PRO A 537 -17.63 -39.12 -45.95
CA PRO A 537 -18.46 -37.92 -45.89
C PRO A 537 -18.48 -37.07 -47.18
N SER A 538 -17.51 -37.25 -48.08
CA SER A 538 -17.35 -36.39 -49.28
C SER A 538 -17.54 -37.14 -50.59
N CYS A 539 -17.20 -38.42 -50.66
CA CYS A 539 -17.39 -39.29 -51.82
C CYS A 539 -17.25 -40.77 -51.47
N ASP A 540 -17.60 -41.63 -52.41
CA ASP A 540 -17.23 -43.03 -52.36
C ASP A 540 -15.74 -43.19 -52.72
N VAL A 541 -15.04 -44.01 -51.94
CA VAL A 541 -13.65 -44.38 -52.17
C VAL A 541 -13.54 -45.87 -52.43
N VAL A 542 -12.70 -46.24 -53.39
CA VAL A 542 -12.36 -47.65 -53.66
C VAL A 542 -11.09 -47.98 -52.90
N VAL A 543 -11.18 -48.92 -51.97
CA VAL A 543 -10.06 -49.42 -51.15
C VAL A 543 -9.41 -50.60 -51.87
N GLN A 544 -8.11 -50.50 -52.12
CA GLN A 544 -7.25 -51.53 -52.68
C GLN A 544 -6.13 -51.87 -51.70
N ILE A 545 -5.76 -53.15 -51.62
CA ILE A 545 -4.75 -53.66 -50.70
C ILE A 545 -3.73 -54.47 -51.51
N ASP A 546 -2.45 -54.17 -51.32
CA ASP A 546 -1.32 -54.90 -51.90
C ASP A 546 -0.30 -55.20 -50.79
N GLY A 547 -0.25 -56.46 -50.34
CA GLY A 547 0.50 -56.85 -49.14
C GLY A 547 0.01 -56.09 -47.90
N THR A 548 0.88 -55.25 -47.33
CA THR A 548 0.55 -54.36 -46.19
C THR A 548 0.18 -52.95 -46.64
N SER A 549 0.28 -52.62 -47.92
CA SER A 549 -0.03 -51.29 -48.44
C SER A 549 -1.52 -51.14 -48.72
N VAL A 550 -2.12 -50.06 -48.23
CA VAL A 550 -3.53 -49.70 -48.47
C VAL A 550 -3.61 -48.39 -49.22
N VAL A 551 -4.38 -48.38 -50.29
CA VAL A 551 -4.71 -47.17 -51.05
C VAL A 551 -6.22 -47.08 -51.22
N ALA A 552 -6.82 -45.98 -50.75
CA ALA A 552 -8.24 -45.70 -50.94
C ALA A 552 -8.42 -44.40 -51.72
N ARG A 553 -9.12 -44.45 -52.87
CA ARG A 553 -9.26 -43.32 -53.79
C ARG A 553 -10.71 -43.02 -54.14
N GLY A 554 -11.07 -41.74 -54.16
CA GLY A 554 -12.35 -41.25 -54.63
C GLY A 554 -12.24 -39.84 -55.20
N THR A 555 -13.31 -39.37 -55.85
CA THR A 555 -13.40 -37.99 -56.36
C THR A 555 -14.74 -37.38 -55.99
N TYR A 556 -14.75 -36.10 -55.65
CA TYR A 556 -15.95 -35.32 -55.31
C TYR A 556 -15.91 -33.97 -56.01
N GLU A 557 -17.06 -33.31 -56.13
CA GLU A 557 -17.17 -31.98 -56.72
C GLU A 557 -17.46 -30.95 -55.63
N VAL A 558 -16.80 -29.79 -55.71
CA VAL A 558 -17.02 -28.66 -54.81
C VAL A 558 -17.55 -27.48 -55.62
N THR A 559 -18.73 -26.98 -55.26
CA THR A 559 -19.30 -25.75 -55.80
C THR A 559 -19.03 -24.62 -54.81
N ALA A 560 -18.32 -23.57 -55.22
CA ALA A 560 -17.96 -22.47 -54.32
C ALA A 560 -19.18 -21.61 -53.96
N THR A 561 -19.42 -21.37 -52.67
CA THR A 561 -20.42 -20.39 -52.19
C THR A 561 -19.84 -19.57 -51.03
N GLY A 562 -20.13 -18.26 -51.00
CA GLY A 562 -19.72 -17.35 -49.91
C GLY A 562 -18.23 -17.01 -49.87
N LEU A 563 -17.65 -16.85 -48.66
CA LEU A 563 -16.26 -16.41 -48.40
C LEU A 563 -15.18 -17.21 -49.16
N LEU A 564 -15.46 -18.49 -49.49
CA LEU A 564 -14.58 -19.30 -50.33
C LEU A 564 -14.41 -18.69 -51.72
N ALA A 565 -15.45 -18.10 -52.32
CA ALA A 565 -15.36 -17.39 -53.60
C ALA A 565 -14.44 -16.15 -53.55
N ALA A 566 -14.26 -15.52 -52.38
CA ALA A 566 -13.37 -14.38 -52.21
C ALA A 566 -11.87 -14.79 -52.17
N ALA A 567 -11.55 -15.97 -51.65
CA ALA A 567 -10.19 -16.52 -51.71
C ALA A 567 -9.78 -16.97 -53.13
N PHE A 568 -10.76 -17.23 -54.00
CA PHE A 568 -10.57 -17.53 -55.42
C PHE A 568 -10.59 -16.28 -56.32
N MET A 569 -10.69 -15.06 -55.78
CA MET A 569 -10.63 -13.83 -56.59
C MET A 569 -9.19 -13.48 -56.99
N ASP A 570 -8.68 -14.21 -57.96
CA ASP A 570 -8.02 -13.55 -59.08
C ASP A 570 -8.65 -14.12 -60.35
N THR A 571 -9.39 -13.26 -61.06
CA THR A 571 -10.13 -13.48 -62.33
C THR A 571 -11.61 -13.96 -62.24
N ARG A 572 -12.47 -13.06 -62.75
CA ARG A 572 -13.91 -13.10 -63.06
C ARG A 572 -14.56 -14.46 -63.39
N ALA A 573 -15.68 -14.79 -62.71
CA ALA A 573 -17.00 -15.09 -63.31
C ALA A 573 -18.06 -15.39 -62.21
N PRO A 574 -19.30 -14.86 -62.31
CA PRO A 574 -20.41 -15.23 -61.45
C PRO A 574 -21.09 -16.49 -62.02
N ASP A 575 -20.48 -17.64 -61.78
CA ASP A 575 -21.02 -19.02 -61.85
C ASP A 575 -19.81 -19.96 -61.82
N SER A 576 -19.32 -20.30 -60.63
CA SER A 576 -18.17 -21.22 -60.53
C SER A 576 -18.65 -22.64 -60.87
N ALA A 577 -18.30 -23.14 -62.06
CA ALA A 577 -18.48 -24.54 -62.41
C ALA A 577 -17.88 -25.46 -61.32
N PRO A 578 -18.52 -26.59 -60.97
CA PRO A 578 -18.02 -27.49 -59.94
C PRO A 578 -16.58 -27.92 -60.24
N VAL A 579 -15.68 -27.65 -59.30
CA VAL A 579 -14.28 -28.09 -59.40
C VAL A 579 -14.19 -29.50 -58.81
N LYS A 580 -13.67 -30.44 -59.60
CA LYS A 580 -13.49 -31.82 -59.17
C LYS A 580 -12.22 -31.96 -58.33
N TYR A 581 -12.34 -32.54 -57.14
CA TYR A 581 -11.26 -32.84 -56.21
C TYR A 581 -11.04 -34.35 -56.10
N PHE A 582 -9.79 -34.76 -55.83
CA PHE A 582 -9.47 -36.12 -55.43
C PHE A 582 -9.33 -36.23 -53.91
N LEU A 583 -9.58 -37.42 -53.39
CA LEU A 583 -9.30 -37.85 -52.03
C LEU A 583 -8.51 -39.16 -52.10
N GLU A 584 -7.28 -39.17 -51.59
CA GLU A 584 -6.45 -40.38 -51.51
C GLU A 584 -5.99 -40.60 -50.06
N TYR A 585 -6.32 -41.77 -49.50
CA TYR A 585 -5.67 -42.30 -48.30
C TYR A 585 -4.61 -43.30 -48.75
N ARG A 586 -3.39 -43.16 -48.24
CA ARG A 586 -2.29 -44.09 -48.44
C ARG A 586 -1.68 -44.43 -47.10
N GLY A 587 -1.59 -45.71 -46.75
CA GLY A 587 -1.01 -46.10 -45.48
C GLY A 587 -0.71 -47.58 -45.38
N ASP A 588 -0.21 -47.97 -44.22
CA ASP A 588 0.17 -49.34 -43.92
C ASP A 588 -0.89 -50.02 -43.04
N LEU A 589 -1.25 -51.25 -43.41
CA LEU A 589 -2.17 -52.14 -42.72
C LEU A 589 -1.43 -52.99 -41.69
N TYR A 590 -1.85 -52.89 -40.43
CA TYR A 590 -1.39 -53.74 -39.34
C TYR A 590 -2.58 -54.17 -38.48
N GLY A 591 -2.78 -55.48 -38.35
CA GLY A 591 -3.98 -56.03 -37.71
C GLY A 591 -5.25 -55.53 -38.42
N GLN A 592 -6.14 -54.90 -37.67
CA GLN A 592 -7.35 -54.26 -38.21
C GLN A 592 -7.24 -52.72 -38.27
N THR A 593 -6.02 -52.19 -38.40
CA THR A 593 -5.76 -50.73 -38.43
C THR A 593 -4.98 -50.29 -39.65
N VAL A 594 -5.21 -49.06 -40.10
CA VAL A 594 -4.43 -48.40 -41.16
C VAL A 594 -3.90 -47.07 -40.64
N SER A 595 -2.63 -46.79 -40.86
CA SER A 595 -2.02 -45.49 -40.53
C SER A 595 -1.20 -44.98 -41.71
N GLY A 596 -1.31 -43.69 -42.04
CA GLY A 596 -0.58 -43.14 -43.17
C GLY A 596 -0.92 -41.68 -43.48
N THR A 597 -0.87 -41.31 -44.75
CA THR A 597 -1.11 -39.95 -45.24
C THR A 597 -2.41 -39.84 -46.03
N VAL A 598 -3.19 -38.79 -45.72
CA VAL A 598 -4.36 -38.38 -46.50
C VAL A 598 -4.02 -37.16 -47.35
N SER A 599 -4.42 -37.17 -48.61
CA SER A 599 -4.19 -36.07 -49.56
C SER A 599 -5.47 -35.69 -50.30
N ARG A 600 -5.63 -34.37 -50.54
CA ARG A 600 -6.76 -33.76 -51.25
C ARG A 600 -6.26 -32.67 -52.18
N GLY A 601 -6.81 -32.60 -53.40
CA GLY A 601 -6.44 -31.56 -54.35
C GLY A 601 -7.33 -31.53 -55.60
N PRO A 602 -7.28 -30.45 -56.40
CA PRO A 602 -8.03 -30.34 -57.65
C PRO A 602 -7.53 -31.35 -58.68
N VAL A 603 -8.44 -31.93 -59.46
CA VAL A 603 -8.14 -32.95 -60.48
C VAL A 603 -7.51 -32.34 -61.74
N SER A 604 -7.39 -31.00 -61.85
CA SER A 604 -6.74 -30.32 -62.98
C SER A 604 -5.39 -29.70 -62.62
N THR A 605 -4.30 -30.39 -62.95
CA THR A 605 -3.25 -29.94 -63.88
C THR A 605 -2.17 -31.01 -63.97
N THR A 606 -1.78 -31.27 -65.21
CA THR A 606 -0.72 -32.17 -65.66
C THR A 606 0.59 -31.95 -64.91
N LYS A 607 0.88 -32.84 -63.95
CA LYS A 607 2.17 -33.55 -63.77
C LYS A 607 2.07 -34.40 -62.50
N SER A 608 2.18 -35.72 -62.69
CA SER A 608 2.69 -36.70 -61.74
C SER A 608 2.55 -36.34 -60.24
N ALA A 609 1.51 -36.86 -59.59
CA ALA A 609 1.39 -36.93 -58.14
C ALA A 609 2.44 -37.88 -57.49
N ALA A 610 3.62 -38.00 -58.09
CA ALA A 610 4.78 -38.75 -57.58
C ALA A 610 5.94 -37.83 -57.17
N ALA A 611 5.76 -36.51 -57.09
CA ALA A 611 6.86 -35.56 -56.87
C ALA A 611 6.58 -34.46 -55.82
N SER A 612 5.98 -34.80 -54.68
CA SER A 612 5.94 -33.90 -53.51
C SER A 612 6.40 -34.53 -52.20
N THR A 613 6.96 -35.75 -52.22
CA THR A 613 7.52 -36.43 -51.04
C THR A 613 9.04 -36.22 -50.82
N LEU A 614 9.63 -35.13 -51.31
CA LEU A 614 11.08 -34.91 -51.21
C LEU A 614 11.53 -33.60 -50.54
N LEU A 615 10.66 -32.92 -49.80
CA LEU A 615 11.04 -31.83 -48.90
C LEU A 615 10.31 -32.00 -47.56
N GLY A 616 11.02 -32.61 -46.60
CA GLY A 616 10.63 -32.69 -45.18
C GLY A 616 9.40 -33.55 -44.92
N ALA A 617 9.51 -34.87 -45.07
CA ALA A 617 8.45 -35.79 -44.66
C ALA A 617 8.19 -35.61 -43.15
N GLU A 618 7.02 -35.07 -42.79
CA GLU A 618 6.47 -35.28 -41.46
C GLU A 618 6.41 -36.79 -41.23
N THR A 619 7.27 -37.30 -40.35
CA THR A 619 7.37 -38.73 -40.03
C THR A 619 6.15 -39.26 -39.27
N LYS A 620 5.15 -38.40 -39.00
CA LYS A 620 3.93 -38.74 -38.28
C LYS A 620 2.78 -39.01 -39.26
N PRO A 621 1.96 -40.05 -39.03
CA PRO A 621 0.79 -40.29 -39.86
C PRO A 621 -0.18 -39.11 -39.77
N THR A 622 -0.69 -38.66 -40.92
CA THR A 622 -1.70 -37.60 -40.98
C THR A 622 -3.13 -38.14 -40.82
N PHE A 623 -3.30 -39.47 -40.82
CA PHE A 623 -4.52 -40.13 -40.38
C PHE A 623 -4.26 -41.48 -39.70
N LEU A 624 -5.20 -41.90 -38.87
CA LEU A 624 -5.32 -43.24 -38.29
C LEU A 624 -6.71 -43.80 -38.59
N MET A 625 -6.81 -45.10 -38.86
CA MET A 625 -8.06 -45.82 -39.08
C MET A 625 -8.08 -47.13 -38.29
N TRP A 626 -9.26 -47.53 -37.87
CA TRP A 626 -9.51 -48.89 -37.39
C TRP A 626 -10.84 -49.43 -37.92
N LEU A 627 -10.86 -50.72 -38.23
CA LEU A 627 -12.06 -51.42 -38.70
C LEU A 627 -12.91 -51.88 -37.51
N GLY A 628 -14.21 -51.59 -37.55
CA GLY A 628 -15.17 -52.04 -36.55
C GLY A 628 -15.44 -53.55 -36.62
N ASP A 629 -15.88 -54.14 -35.51
CA ASP A 629 -16.04 -55.60 -35.36
C ASP A 629 -17.05 -56.21 -36.35
N SER A 630 -18.01 -55.43 -36.86
CA SER A 630 -18.96 -55.86 -37.90
C SER A 630 -18.32 -56.00 -39.28
N GLY A 631 -17.16 -55.38 -39.52
CA GLY A 631 -16.54 -55.31 -40.83
C GLY A 631 -17.24 -54.39 -41.84
N THR A 632 -18.20 -53.58 -41.38
CA THR A 632 -19.02 -52.69 -42.22
C THR A 632 -18.70 -51.21 -42.01
N VAL A 633 -17.93 -50.85 -40.98
CA VAL A 633 -17.57 -49.46 -40.65
C VAL A 633 -16.07 -49.34 -40.38
N ILE A 634 -15.42 -48.34 -40.97
CA ILE A 634 -14.06 -47.92 -40.60
C ILE A 634 -14.14 -46.56 -39.91
N TYR A 635 -13.53 -46.45 -38.73
CA TYR A 635 -13.44 -45.20 -37.99
C TYR A 635 -12.14 -44.50 -38.32
N VAL A 636 -12.19 -43.19 -38.57
CA VAL A 636 -11.04 -42.40 -39.00
C VAL A 636 -10.81 -41.24 -38.06
N MET A 637 -9.54 -41.01 -37.73
CA MET A 637 -9.04 -39.79 -37.10
C MET A 637 -7.98 -39.17 -38.01
N GLU A 638 -8.27 -38.00 -38.58
CA GLU A 638 -7.28 -37.17 -39.27
C GLU A 638 -6.61 -36.20 -38.31
N ARG A 639 -5.34 -35.88 -38.55
CA ARG A 639 -4.52 -34.97 -37.75
C ARG A 639 -4.58 -35.33 -36.26
N PRO A 640 -3.92 -36.44 -35.85
CA PRO A 640 -4.04 -37.00 -34.51
C PRO A 640 -3.36 -36.11 -33.45
N THR A 641 -3.91 -34.92 -33.21
CA THR A 641 -3.48 -33.91 -32.25
C THR A 641 -4.67 -33.48 -31.38
N PRO A 642 -4.44 -33.08 -30.12
CA PRO A 642 -5.52 -32.68 -29.21
C PRO A 642 -6.43 -31.57 -29.76
N ASP A 643 -5.87 -30.61 -30.51
CA ASP A 643 -6.59 -29.40 -30.94
C ASP A 643 -7.07 -29.44 -32.40
N GLY A 644 -6.74 -30.49 -33.16
CA GLY A 644 -6.94 -30.52 -34.61
C GLY A 644 -7.51 -31.82 -35.17
N SER A 645 -7.83 -32.80 -34.31
CA SER A 645 -8.33 -34.10 -34.74
C SER A 645 -9.72 -34.01 -35.36
N ARG A 646 -9.88 -34.56 -36.56
CA ARG A 646 -11.19 -34.72 -37.22
C ARG A 646 -11.60 -36.19 -37.21
N PHE A 647 -12.76 -36.47 -36.62
CA PHE A 647 -13.32 -37.82 -36.55
C PHE A 647 -14.45 -37.99 -37.57
N TYR A 648 -14.48 -39.12 -38.26
CA TYR A 648 -15.59 -39.54 -39.11
C TYR A 648 -15.53 -41.04 -39.40
N GLN A 649 -16.55 -41.55 -40.08
CA GLN A 649 -16.70 -42.97 -40.39
C GLN A 649 -16.75 -43.19 -41.91
N LEU A 650 -16.31 -44.36 -42.35
CA LEU A 650 -16.52 -44.90 -43.68
C LEU A 650 -17.44 -46.09 -43.58
N GLU A 651 -18.47 -46.13 -44.42
CA GLU A 651 -19.46 -47.21 -44.44
C GLU A 651 -19.29 -48.06 -45.69
N ARG A 652 -19.37 -49.39 -45.54
CA ARG A 652 -19.25 -50.31 -46.68
C ARG A 652 -20.49 -50.21 -47.58
N ILE A 653 -20.27 -50.14 -48.90
CA ILE A 653 -21.32 -50.14 -49.94
C ILE A 653 -21.61 -51.55 -50.42
#